data_AF-A0A072TJQ4-F1
#
_entry.id   AF-A0A072TJQ4-F1
#
_cell.length_a   1.000
_cell.length_b   1.000
_cell.length_c   1.000
_cell.angle_alpha   90.00
_cell.angle_beta   90.00
_cell.angle_gamma   90.00
#
_symmetry.space_group_name_H-M   'P 1'
#
loop_
_entity.id
_entity.type
_entity.pdbx_description
1 polymer ?
#
loop_
_entity_poly.entity_id
_entity_poly.type
_entity_poly.pdbx_seq_one_letter_code
_entity_poly.pdbx_strand_id
1 'polypeptide(L)'
;MALLQFMAMESSVDEGFWHRLSSLKLNQLGIDDSPLPIIGFYAPCSHPRVSNHLTLLAESLPSESSEASLVPDSSHGNRNRCSVPGILYNTNTMESFHALDKPNLLKEEARKIWDDIQTGRAVEDCSVLSRFLLISFADLKKWSFHYWFAFPALMLDPPATMVNISPASQWLSIEEAESLSAACNEWRGSKSTAGVPFFLVTIDPNSRSTVRPLKDWEACQSDAQKILFGFYDPCHLPNIPGWPLRNLLALISARWNLKSVQFFCYRENRGFADMSLSLVGEALITVPQGWKDAVPNAVGWEINKRRKGPMCINLAQSMDPTRLAVSAADLNLKLMRWRALPSLDLSALSSLKCLLLGAGTLGCQVARMLMAWGVRKITLVDNGRVAMSNPLRQSLYTFDDCLNGGEFKATAAVESLKRIFPAVEAEGIVMAIPMPGHPVHSREQDSVLDDCRRLHDLIDAHDAVFLLTDTRESRWLPTLLCANANKITMTAALGFESFLVMRHGAGPFSDLSSETANSSSADSSVKDANGKHRLGCYFCNDVVAPTDSTSNRTLDQQCTVTRPGLAPIASALAVELLVGILHHPQGIFAEADINSSVTGATESSLGILPHQIRGSLSQFSQMSLVGYSSSSCTACCHTVVSEYRNRGMEFILEAINHPTYLEDVTGLTELMKSATKFSLEWDKDIDNVDEDEDCFEI
;
A
#
# COMPACT_ATOMS: atom_id res chain seq x y z
N MET A 1 -31.47 25.60 44.63
CA MET A 1 -31.58 24.58 43.56
C MET A 1 -30.48 24.82 42.55
N ALA A 2 -29.83 23.77 42.06
CA ALA A 2 -28.73 23.90 41.08
C ALA A 2 -29.29 23.94 39.66
N LEU A 3 -28.56 24.56 38.73
CA LEU A 3 -28.88 24.50 37.30
C LEU A 3 -28.76 23.04 36.81
N LEU A 4 -29.73 22.58 36.03
CA LEU A 4 -29.67 21.25 35.43
C LEU A 4 -28.57 21.22 34.36
N GLN A 5 -27.53 20.42 34.60
CA GLN A 5 -26.44 20.21 33.65
C GLN A 5 -26.74 19.00 32.76
N PHE A 6 -26.15 18.99 31.56
CA PHE A 6 -26.36 17.94 30.56
C PHE A 6 -25.03 17.50 29.98
N MET A 7 -24.86 16.20 29.75
CA MET A 7 -23.71 15.69 29.00
C MET A 7 -23.92 16.00 27.51
N ALA A 8 -22.93 16.62 26.86
CA ALA A 8 -22.94 16.85 25.43
C ALA A 8 -22.97 15.52 24.67
N MET A 9 -23.75 15.46 23.59
CA MET A 9 -23.76 14.29 22.70
C MET A 9 -22.46 14.23 21.91
N GLU A 10 -21.91 13.04 21.76
CA GLU A 10 -20.70 12.76 20.97
C GLU A 10 -21.09 12.02 19.68
N SER A 11 -20.34 12.26 18.60
CA SER A 11 -20.56 11.64 17.29
C SER A 11 -19.61 10.47 17.03
N SER A 12 -20.05 9.54 16.18
CA SER A 12 -19.22 8.45 15.64
C SER A 12 -19.52 8.31 14.15
N VAL A 13 -18.50 8.30 13.30
CA VAL A 13 -18.70 8.17 11.84
C VAL A 13 -17.95 6.94 11.36
N ASP A 14 -18.69 5.98 10.82
CA ASP A 14 -18.13 4.75 10.26
C ASP A 14 -17.43 5.01 8.91
N GLU A 15 -16.41 4.22 8.58
CA GLU A 15 -15.70 4.33 7.29
C GLU A 15 -16.65 4.15 6.09
N GLY A 16 -17.68 3.31 6.24
CA GLY A 16 -18.72 3.09 5.24
C GLY A 16 -19.50 4.35 4.87
N PHE A 17 -19.68 5.29 5.82
CA PHE A 17 -20.30 6.59 5.53
C PHE A 17 -19.44 7.41 4.55
N TRP A 18 -18.12 7.47 4.79
CA TRP A 18 -17.20 8.23 3.94
C TRP A 18 -17.01 7.60 2.56
N HIS A 19 -16.95 6.27 2.47
CA HIS A 19 -16.98 5.55 1.20
C HIS A 19 -18.22 5.92 0.39
N ARG A 20 -19.38 5.87 1.05
CA ARG A 20 -20.65 6.16 0.40
C ARG A 20 -20.77 7.62 -0.05
N LEU A 21 -20.36 8.56 0.79
CA LEU A 21 -20.33 9.99 0.46
C LEU A 21 -19.41 10.26 -0.73
N SER A 22 -18.24 9.60 -0.78
CA SER A 22 -17.28 9.74 -1.87
C SER A 22 -17.86 9.24 -3.21
N SER A 23 -18.52 8.07 -3.19
CA SER A 23 -19.22 7.52 -4.37
C SER A 23 -20.32 8.48 -4.83
N LEU A 24 -21.19 8.92 -3.91
CA LEU A 24 -22.29 9.81 -4.22
C LEU A 24 -21.79 11.15 -4.80
N LYS A 25 -20.70 11.70 -4.25
CA LYS A 25 -20.10 12.96 -4.70
C LYS A 25 -19.49 12.85 -6.10
N LEU A 26 -18.81 11.75 -6.41
CA LEU A 26 -18.17 11.52 -7.71
C LEU A 26 -19.18 11.14 -8.80
N ASN A 27 -20.16 10.31 -8.47
CA ASN A 27 -21.02 9.66 -9.46
C ASN A 27 -22.36 10.37 -9.68
N GLN A 28 -22.88 11.09 -8.69
CA GLN A 28 -24.22 11.70 -8.76
C GLN A 28 -24.22 13.21 -8.56
N LEU A 29 -23.63 13.71 -7.47
CA LEU A 29 -23.75 15.12 -7.09
C LEU A 29 -22.82 16.02 -7.90
N GLY A 30 -21.61 15.54 -8.23
CA GLY A 30 -20.59 16.35 -8.90
C GLY A 30 -20.30 17.64 -8.14
N ILE A 31 -20.60 18.79 -8.76
CA ILE A 31 -20.40 20.12 -8.16
C ILE A 31 -21.55 20.57 -7.25
N ASP A 32 -22.67 19.85 -7.18
CA ASP A 32 -23.78 20.22 -6.32
C ASP A 32 -23.39 20.14 -4.84
N ASP A 33 -23.50 21.26 -4.13
CA ASP A 33 -23.29 21.41 -2.70
C ASP A 33 -24.58 21.69 -1.92
N SER A 34 -25.73 21.42 -2.55
CA SER A 34 -27.04 21.48 -1.92
C SER A 34 -27.11 20.59 -0.66
N PRO A 35 -27.86 20.99 0.38
CA PRO A 35 -27.95 20.22 1.62
C PRO A 35 -28.62 18.87 1.40
N LEU A 36 -28.03 17.81 1.97
CA LEU A 36 -28.52 16.44 1.83
C LEU A 36 -29.20 15.96 3.12
N PRO A 37 -30.43 15.41 3.06
CA PRO A 37 -31.02 14.76 4.22
C PRO A 37 -30.27 13.46 4.53
N ILE A 38 -29.94 13.26 5.81
CA ILE A 38 -29.26 12.06 6.30
C ILE A 38 -29.95 11.52 7.55
N ILE A 39 -29.76 10.24 7.84
CA ILE A 39 -30.32 9.58 9.04
C ILE A 39 -29.18 9.15 9.96
N GLY A 40 -29.18 9.65 11.18
CA GLY A 40 -28.26 9.22 12.24
C GLY A 40 -28.90 8.14 13.11
N PHE A 41 -28.05 7.37 13.79
CA PHE A 41 -28.51 6.30 14.67
C PHE A 41 -27.91 6.44 16.06
N TYR A 42 -28.73 6.38 17.10
CA TYR A 42 -28.24 6.24 18.47
C TYR A 42 -29.08 5.23 19.24
N ALA A 43 -28.66 4.93 20.46
CA ALA A 43 -29.37 4.05 21.38
C ALA A 43 -29.13 4.52 22.83
N PRO A 44 -29.92 4.05 23.81
CA PRO A 44 -29.61 4.31 25.21
C PRO A 44 -28.22 3.74 25.56
N CYS A 45 -27.63 4.31 26.61
CA CYS A 45 -26.39 3.83 27.18
C CYS A 45 -26.57 2.39 27.67
N SER A 46 -25.75 1.46 27.17
CA SER A 46 -25.83 0.03 27.52
C SER A 46 -24.65 -0.47 28.36
N HIS A 47 -23.73 0.44 28.74
CA HIS A 47 -22.51 0.11 29.46
C HIS A 47 -22.17 1.17 30.53
N PRO A 48 -21.81 0.78 31.77
CA PRO A 48 -21.67 1.71 32.90
C PRO A 48 -20.53 2.73 32.80
N ARG A 49 -19.57 2.52 31.88
CA ARG A 49 -18.36 3.35 31.75
C ARG A 49 -18.22 4.07 30.42
N VAL A 50 -19.13 3.84 29.48
CA VAL A 50 -19.01 4.36 28.11
C VAL A 50 -20.38 4.81 27.64
N SER A 51 -20.47 6.09 27.27
CA SER A 51 -21.67 6.66 26.67
C SER A 51 -21.91 6.10 25.27
N ASN A 52 -23.17 6.13 24.85
CA ASN A 52 -23.51 5.90 23.46
C ASN A 52 -23.35 7.20 22.63
N HIS A 53 -23.26 7.06 21.32
CA HIS A 53 -22.96 8.15 20.38
C HIS A 53 -24.02 8.23 19.29
N LEU A 54 -24.15 9.40 18.66
CA LEU A 54 -24.85 9.48 17.37
C LEU A 54 -23.92 8.95 16.28
N THR A 55 -24.30 7.81 15.71
CA THR A 55 -23.50 7.10 14.70
C THR A 55 -24.03 7.33 13.31
N LEU A 56 -23.14 7.64 12.35
CA LEU A 56 -23.43 7.61 10.92
C LEU A 56 -22.81 6.39 10.27
N LEU A 57 -23.57 5.74 9.39
CA LEU A 57 -23.22 4.52 8.67
C LEU A 57 -23.40 4.73 7.15
N ALA A 58 -23.11 3.72 6.34
CA ALA A 58 -23.37 3.79 4.90
C ALA A 58 -24.87 4.02 4.59
N GLU A 59 -25.76 3.42 5.38
CA GLU A 59 -27.22 3.54 5.25
C GLU A 59 -27.77 4.90 5.74
N SER A 60 -26.91 5.77 6.29
CA SER A 60 -27.29 7.14 6.66
C SER A 60 -27.50 8.04 5.44
N LEU A 61 -26.96 7.65 4.28
CA LEU A 61 -27.07 8.36 3.01
C LEU A 61 -28.10 7.67 2.08
N PRO A 62 -28.71 8.41 1.14
CA PRO A 62 -29.66 7.83 0.19
C PRO A 62 -29.02 6.74 -0.69
N SER A 63 -29.84 5.74 -1.07
CA SER A 63 -29.45 4.68 -1.99
C SER A 63 -29.23 5.22 -3.41
N GLU A 64 -28.35 4.58 -4.18
CA GLU A 64 -27.94 5.00 -5.53
C GLU A 64 -29.00 4.59 -6.57
N SER A 65 -29.94 3.73 -6.18
CA SER A 65 -30.77 2.94 -7.09
C SER A 65 -32.29 3.11 -6.94
N SER A 66 -32.82 4.29 -6.58
CA SER A 66 -34.28 4.45 -6.52
C SER A 66 -34.81 5.82 -6.94
N GLU A 67 -35.27 5.86 -8.20
CA GLU A 67 -36.32 6.75 -8.72
C GLU A 67 -37.74 6.38 -8.21
N ALA A 68 -37.88 5.62 -7.12
CA ALA A 68 -39.19 5.28 -6.57
C ALA A 68 -39.17 5.27 -5.04
N SER A 69 -40.03 6.13 -4.47
CA SER A 69 -40.33 6.32 -3.04
C SER A 69 -39.47 7.39 -2.34
N LEU A 70 -40.01 8.61 -2.28
CA LEU A 70 -39.61 9.71 -1.38
C LEU A 70 -39.88 9.41 0.11
N VAL A 71 -40.02 8.14 0.47
CA VAL A 71 -40.16 7.67 1.84
C VAL A 71 -39.08 6.61 2.01
N PRO A 72 -38.03 6.85 2.81
CA PRO A 72 -37.09 5.80 3.16
C PRO A 72 -37.91 4.67 3.77
N ASP A 73 -37.79 3.47 3.21
CA ASP A 73 -38.37 2.26 3.77
C ASP A 73 -37.96 2.25 5.24
N SER A 74 -38.93 2.50 6.12
CA SER A 74 -38.65 2.77 7.50
C SER A 74 -37.96 1.54 8.07
N SER A 75 -36.66 1.62 8.31
CA SER A 75 -35.91 0.59 9.03
C SER A 75 -36.32 0.60 10.51
N HIS A 76 -37.62 0.54 10.79
CA HIS A 76 -38.21 0.19 12.07
C HIS A 76 -37.88 -1.28 12.34
N GLY A 77 -36.63 -1.56 12.73
CA GLY A 77 -36.20 -2.96 12.82
C GLY A 77 -34.99 -3.25 13.68
N ASN A 78 -34.10 -2.29 13.93
CA ASN A 78 -32.96 -2.54 14.80
C ASN A 78 -33.12 -1.82 16.14
N ARG A 79 -33.29 -2.61 17.20
CA ARG A 79 -33.43 -2.16 18.59
C ARG A 79 -32.33 -1.18 19.02
N ASN A 80 -31.13 -1.29 18.44
CA ASN A 80 -29.96 -0.48 18.81
C ASN A 80 -29.65 0.64 17.80
N ARG A 81 -30.57 0.94 16.86
CA ARG A 81 -30.41 2.01 15.87
C ARG A 81 -31.68 2.85 15.81
N CYS A 82 -31.89 3.72 16.80
CA CYS A 82 -32.97 4.69 16.77
C CYS A 82 -32.65 5.74 15.72
N SER A 83 -33.47 5.79 14.66
CA SER A 83 -33.32 6.73 13.56
C SER A 83 -33.56 8.16 14.05
N VAL A 84 -32.66 9.05 13.66
CA VAL A 84 -32.72 10.48 13.95
C VAL A 84 -32.55 11.23 12.65
N PRO A 85 -33.47 12.15 12.30
CA PRO A 85 -33.32 12.95 11.10
C PRO A 85 -32.17 13.96 11.26
N GLY A 86 -31.38 14.12 10.20
CA GLY A 86 -30.32 15.11 10.16
C GLY A 86 -30.13 15.69 8.76
N ILE A 87 -29.20 16.64 8.66
CA ILE A 87 -28.86 17.29 7.40
C ILE A 87 -27.33 17.41 7.27
N LEU A 88 -26.85 17.19 6.05
CA LEU A 88 -25.45 17.26 5.67
C LEU A 88 -25.24 18.44 4.72
N TYR A 89 -24.36 19.38 5.10
CA TYR A 89 -23.86 20.43 4.23
C TYR A 89 -22.42 20.11 3.84
N ASN A 90 -22.25 19.50 2.67
CA ASN A 90 -20.93 19.12 2.17
C ASN A 90 -20.44 20.13 1.11
N THR A 91 -19.42 20.91 1.46
CA THR A 91 -18.86 21.92 0.56
C THR A 91 -17.83 21.32 -0.41
N ASN A 92 -17.68 21.92 -1.58
CA ASN A 92 -16.70 21.50 -2.60
C ASN A 92 -15.26 21.94 -2.30
N THR A 93 -15.09 23.01 -1.52
CA THR A 93 -13.79 23.63 -1.24
C THR A 93 -13.61 23.86 0.26
N MET A 94 -12.36 23.87 0.71
CA MET A 94 -12.03 24.11 2.12
C MET A 94 -12.36 25.55 2.53
N GLU A 95 -12.22 26.49 1.59
CA GLU A 95 -12.54 27.90 1.79
C GLU A 95 -14.03 28.07 2.08
N SER A 96 -14.91 27.40 1.32
CA SER A 96 -16.35 27.41 1.57
C SER A 96 -16.71 26.79 2.92
N PHE A 97 -16.06 25.68 3.31
CA PHE A 97 -16.23 25.07 4.63
C PHE A 97 -15.92 26.06 5.78
N HIS A 98 -14.82 26.79 5.66
CA HIS A 98 -14.47 27.82 6.64
C HIS A 98 -15.44 29.00 6.64
N ALA A 99 -15.91 29.42 5.46
CA ALA A 99 -16.83 30.53 5.27
C ALA A 99 -18.29 30.27 5.73
N LEU A 100 -18.69 29.01 5.94
CA LEU A 100 -20.03 28.68 6.42
C LEU A 100 -20.40 29.44 7.71
N ASP A 101 -21.58 30.07 7.72
CA ASP A 101 -22.16 30.73 8.89
C ASP A 101 -22.73 29.69 9.88
N LYS A 102 -21.83 29.15 10.69
CA LYS A 102 -22.11 28.08 11.66
C LYS A 102 -23.17 28.50 12.70
N PRO A 103 -23.16 29.72 13.26
CA PRO A 103 -24.24 30.20 14.12
C PRO A 103 -25.61 30.22 13.43
N ASN A 104 -25.69 30.69 12.19
CA ASN A 104 -26.98 30.75 11.49
C ASN A 104 -27.50 29.34 11.15
N LEU A 105 -26.65 28.44 10.63
CA LEU A 105 -27.04 27.06 10.35
C LEU A 105 -27.61 26.34 11.59
N LEU A 106 -26.98 26.53 12.76
CA LEU A 106 -27.47 25.96 14.02
C LEU A 106 -28.87 26.52 14.38
N LYS A 107 -29.07 27.83 14.21
CA LYS A 107 -30.37 28.49 14.48
C LYS A 107 -31.46 28.00 13.52
N GLU A 108 -31.13 27.79 12.25
CA GLU A 108 -32.08 27.29 11.26
C GLU A 108 -32.56 25.87 11.57
N GLU A 109 -31.64 24.99 11.97
CA GLU A 109 -32.00 23.63 12.37
C GLU A 109 -32.74 23.59 13.71
N ALA A 110 -32.39 24.46 14.67
CA ALA A 110 -33.13 24.61 15.93
C ALA A 110 -34.56 25.12 15.71
N ARG A 111 -34.75 26.05 14.77
CA ARG A 111 -36.08 26.54 14.38
C ARG A 111 -36.97 25.42 13.84
N LYS A 112 -36.43 24.48 13.05
CA LYS A 112 -37.19 23.31 12.59
C LYS A 112 -37.70 22.46 13.76
N ILE A 113 -36.86 22.22 14.76
CA ILE A 113 -37.28 21.50 16.00
C ILE A 113 -38.40 22.28 16.70
N TRP A 114 -38.27 23.60 16.80
CA TRP A 114 -39.27 24.46 17.42
C TRP A 114 -40.61 24.46 16.67
N ASP A 115 -40.58 24.55 15.35
CA ASP A 115 -41.76 24.50 14.49
C ASP A 115 -42.47 23.13 14.62
N ASP A 116 -41.71 22.03 14.68
CA ASP A 116 -42.25 20.69 14.90
C ASP A 116 -42.90 20.55 16.31
N ILE A 117 -42.36 21.24 17.32
CA ILE A 117 -42.99 21.32 18.65
C ILE A 117 -44.30 22.11 18.60
N GLN A 118 -44.32 23.28 17.95
CA GLN A 118 -45.50 24.16 17.91
C GLN A 118 -46.65 23.53 17.12
N THR A 119 -46.35 22.93 15.98
CA THR A 119 -47.34 22.24 15.12
C THR A 119 -47.86 20.96 15.75
N GLY A 120 -47.09 20.34 16.66
CA GLY A 120 -47.44 19.08 17.31
C GLY A 120 -46.83 17.84 16.70
N ARG A 121 -46.14 17.98 15.58
CA ARG A 121 -45.43 16.88 14.92
C ARG A 121 -44.45 16.18 15.85
N ALA A 122 -43.76 16.92 16.72
CA ALA A 122 -42.83 16.35 17.68
C ALA A 122 -43.47 15.47 18.77
N VAL A 123 -44.80 15.53 18.94
CA VAL A 123 -45.56 14.63 19.83
C VAL A 123 -45.93 13.33 19.10
N GLU A 124 -46.17 13.41 17.80
CA GLU A 124 -46.47 12.26 16.93
C GLU A 124 -45.20 11.47 16.59
N ASP A 125 -44.17 12.17 16.09
CA ASP A 125 -42.84 11.65 15.80
C ASP A 125 -41.81 12.38 16.67
N CYS A 126 -41.52 11.79 17.82
CA CYS A 126 -40.58 12.36 18.78
C CYS A 126 -39.11 12.27 18.34
N SER A 127 -38.78 11.54 17.27
CA SER A 127 -37.38 11.43 16.80
C SER A 127 -36.81 12.77 16.34
N VAL A 128 -37.67 13.69 15.89
CA VAL A 128 -37.32 15.05 15.45
C VAL A 128 -36.72 15.90 16.58
N LEU A 129 -36.99 15.57 17.85
CA LEU A 129 -36.39 16.26 19.00
C LEU A 129 -34.87 16.07 19.08
N SER A 130 -34.34 15.00 18.51
CA SER A 130 -32.91 14.69 18.50
C SER A 130 -32.20 15.13 17.22
N ARG A 131 -32.84 15.96 16.36
CA ARG A 131 -32.32 16.38 15.05
C ARG A 131 -30.86 16.85 15.15
N PHE A 132 -30.05 16.51 14.15
CA PHE A 132 -28.63 16.91 14.10
C PHE A 132 -28.25 17.54 12.76
N LEU A 133 -27.11 18.23 12.78
CA LEU A 133 -26.50 18.93 11.66
C LEU A 133 -25.07 18.41 11.49
N LEU A 134 -24.67 18.12 10.26
CA LEU A 134 -23.29 17.82 9.89
C LEU A 134 -22.83 18.78 8.80
N ILE A 135 -21.73 19.49 9.04
CA ILE A 135 -21.01 20.21 7.99
C ILE A 135 -19.77 19.41 7.62
N SER A 136 -19.42 19.31 6.34
CA SER A 136 -18.23 18.59 5.90
C SER A 136 -17.55 19.17 4.67
N PHE A 137 -16.28 18.82 4.51
CA PHE A 137 -15.49 18.96 3.29
C PHE A 137 -14.71 17.66 3.06
N ALA A 138 -14.91 17.04 1.90
CA ALA A 138 -14.27 15.80 1.50
C ALA A 138 -13.18 16.06 0.46
N ASP A 139 -11.90 15.96 0.85
CA ASP A 139 -10.77 15.97 -0.09
C ASP A 139 -10.58 14.55 -0.63
N LEU A 140 -11.21 14.25 -1.76
CA LEU A 140 -11.17 12.95 -2.42
C LEU A 140 -9.83 12.66 -3.13
N LYS A 141 -8.91 13.63 -3.20
CA LYS A 141 -7.55 13.40 -3.72
C LYS A 141 -6.63 12.89 -2.62
N LYS A 142 -6.77 13.43 -1.41
CA LYS A 142 -5.98 13.03 -0.23
C LYS A 142 -6.71 12.02 0.67
N TRP A 143 -7.97 11.71 0.36
CA TRP A 143 -8.86 10.89 1.18
C TRP A 143 -8.93 11.40 2.62
N SER A 144 -9.02 12.73 2.77
CA SER A 144 -9.15 13.39 4.07
C SER A 144 -10.49 14.11 4.19
N PHE A 145 -11.19 13.89 5.30
CA PHE A 145 -12.54 14.37 5.53
C PHE A 145 -12.55 15.29 6.74
N HIS A 146 -12.90 16.56 6.52
CA HIS A 146 -13.11 17.55 7.55
C HIS A 146 -14.59 17.62 7.86
N TYR A 147 -14.97 17.56 9.13
CA TYR A 147 -16.38 17.54 9.51
C TYR A 147 -16.63 18.11 10.90
N TRP A 148 -17.86 18.55 11.15
CA TRP A 148 -18.26 19.02 12.47
C TRP A 148 -19.75 18.77 12.69
N PHE A 149 -20.07 18.09 13.80
CA PHE A 149 -21.45 17.86 14.22
C PHE A 149 -21.97 19.01 15.07
N ALA A 150 -23.25 19.28 14.90
CA ALA A 150 -24.06 20.05 15.81
C ALA A 150 -25.32 19.24 16.20
N PHE A 151 -25.66 19.30 17.47
CA PHE A 151 -26.87 18.72 18.06
C PHE A 151 -27.75 19.86 18.60
N PRO A 152 -28.51 20.58 17.75
CA PRO A 152 -29.29 21.74 18.15
C PRO A 152 -30.18 21.45 19.36
N ALA A 153 -29.90 22.13 20.47
CA ALA A 153 -30.68 22.03 21.68
C ALA A 153 -31.21 23.41 22.09
N LEU A 154 -32.53 23.48 22.27
CA LEU A 154 -33.25 24.69 22.65
C LEU A 154 -32.92 25.05 24.11
N MET A 155 -32.60 26.31 24.38
CA MET A 155 -32.29 26.81 25.72
C MET A 155 -33.52 27.43 26.35
N LEU A 156 -33.95 26.88 27.48
CA LEU A 156 -34.94 27.48 28.38
C LEU A 156 -34.39 28.78 29.00
N ASP A 157 -35.19 29.84 29.02
CA ASP A 157 -34.85 31.12 29.66
C ASP A 157 -35.98 31.60 30.60
N PRO A 158 -35.86 31.41 31.93
CA PRO A 158 -34.65 31.01 32.63
C PRO A 158 -34.35 29.49 32.50
N PRO A 159 -33.09 29.06 32.64
CA PRO A 159 -32.72 27.65 32.54
C PRO A 159 -33.42 26.78 33.59
N ALA A 160 -33.71 25.52 33.23
CA ALA A 160 -34.30 24.55 34.15
C ALA A 160 -33.39 24.30 35.37
N THR A 161 -34.00 24.23 36.55
CA THR A 161 -33.31 23.94 37.80
C THR A 161 -33.64 22.52 38.27
N MET A 162 -32.63 21.80 38.72
CA MET A 162 -32.76 20.43 39.23
C MET A 162 -33.19 20.46 40.70
N VAL A 163 -34.26 19.74 41.01
CA VAL A 163 -34.73 19.50 42.39
C VAL A 163 -33.98 18.33 42.99
N ASN A 164 -34.05 17.17 42.33
CA ASN A 164 -33.34 15.95 42.68
C ASN A 164 -33.01 15.13 41.42
N ILE A 165 -32.02 14.25 41.54
CA ILE A 165 -31.73 13.19 40.59
C ILE A 165 -31.10 12.03 41.35
N SER A 166 -31.56 10.81 41.09
CA SER A 166 -31.04 9.60 41.71
C SER A 166 -31.17 8.41 40.75
N PRO A 167 -30.43 7.31 40.99
CA PRO A 167 -30.72 6.04 40.34
C PRO A 167 -32.20 5.66 40.47
N ALA A 168 -32.79 5.13 39.41
CA ALA A 168 -34.21 4.77 39.37
C ALA A 168 -34.55 3.72 40.45
N SER A 169 -33.61 2.81 40.75
CA SER A 169 -33.73 1.80 41.81
C SER A 169 -33.79 2.38 43.23
N GLN A 170 -33.36 3.63 43.43
CA GLN A 170 -33.45 4.32 44.73
C GLN A 170 -34.72 5.17 44.84
N TRP A 171 -35.31 5.56 43.71
CA TRP A 171 -36.52 6.39 43.68
C TRP A 171 -37.80 5.55 43.66
N LEU A 172 -37.76 4.39 43.00
CA LEU A 172 -38.88 3.44 42.88
C LEU A 172 -38.88 2.43 44.03
N SER A 173 -40.06 1.91 44.38
CA SER A 173 -40.15 0.69 45.19
C SER A 173 -39.61 -0.52 44.41
N ILE A 174 -39.32 -1.62 45.11
CA ILE A 174 -38.83 -2.85 44.45
C ILE A 174 -39.85 -3.35 43.41
N GLU A 175 -41.14 -3.37 43.77
CA GLU A 175 -42.24 -3.79 42.88
C GLU A 175 -42.37 -2.86 41.66
N GLU A 176 -42.29 -1.54 41.88
CA GLU A 176 -42.33 -0.55 40.80
C GLU A 176 -41.14 -0.69 39.85
N ALA A 177 -39.93 -0.91 40.40
CA ALA A 177 -38.71 -1.08 39.61
C ALA A 177 -38.73 -2.33 38.74
N GLU A 178 -39.23 -3.45 39.27
CA GLU A 178 -39.42 -4.70 38.51
C GLU A 178 -40.48 -4.52 37.41
N SER A 179 -41.61 -3.91 37.74
CA SER A 179 -42.68 -3.64 36.78
C SER A 179 -42.22 -2.69 35.67
N LEU A 180 -41.50 -1.62 36.01
CA LEU A 180 -40.96 -0.66 35.03
C LEU A 180 -39.91 -1.30 34.14
N SER A 181 -39.03 -2.12 34.70
CA SER A 181 -38.04 -2.87 33.92
C SER A 181 -38.71 -3.78 32.89
N ALA A 182 -39.75 -4.52 33.30
CA ALA A 182 -40.53 -5.36 32.39
C ALA A 182 -41.21 -4.55 31.28
N ALA A 183 -41.88 -3.45 31.62
CA ALA A 183 -42.55 -2.59 30.66
C ALA A 183 -41.57 -1.94 29.66
N CYS A 184 -40.39 -1.52 30.13
CA CYS A 184 -39.33 -1.00 29.25
C CYS A 184 -38.80 -2.09 28.31
N ASN A 185 -38.60 -3.31 28.80
CA ASN A 185 -38.13 -4.41 27.96
C ASN A 185 -39.16 -4.82 26.90
N GLU A 186 -40.46 -4.78 27.23
CA GLU A 186 -41.55 -4.98 26.26
C GLU A 186 -41.55 -3.87 25.20
N TRP A 187 -41.45 -2.60 25.62
CA TRP A 187 -41.33 -1.45 24.73
C TRP A 187 -40.16 -1.58 23.75
N ARG A 188 -39.00 -2.07 24.24
CA ARG A 188 -37.81 -2.33 23.41
C ARG A 188 -37.89 -3.61 22.57
N GLY A 189 -38.74 -4.56 22.95
CA GLY A 189 -38.93 -5.83 22.25
C GLY A 189 -39.82 -5.71 21.01
N SER A 190 -40.75 -4.74 20.99
CA SER A 190 -41.64 -4.52 19.86
C SER A 190 -40.98 -3.71 18.73
N LYS A 191 -41.14 -4.15 17.49
CA LYS A 191 -40.58 -3.48 16.30
C LYS A 191 -41.11 -2.06 16.09
N SER A 192 -42.36 -1.80 16.47
CA SER A 192 -43.01 -0.50 16.27
C SER A 192 -42.58 0.56 17.29
N THR A 193 -42.10 0.14 18.47
CA THR A 193 -41.78 1.03 19.59
C THR A 193 -40.30 1.06 19.93
N ALA A 194 -39.53 0.04 19.55
CA ALA A 194 -38.10 -0.03 19.86
C ALA A 194 -37.30 1.19 19.36
N GLY A 195 -37.70 1.74 18.21
CA GLY A 195 -37.10 2.93 17.60
C GLY A 195 -37.65 4.26 18.10
N VAL A 196 -38.54 4.27 19.11
CA VAL A 196 -39.19 5.48 19.63
C VAL A 196 -38.48 5.93 20.92
N PRO A 197 -37.63 6.97 20.86
CA PRO A 197 -36.72 7.28 21.95
C PRO A 197 -37.31 8.13 23.07
N PHE A 198 -38.52 8.69 22.90
CA PHE A 198 -39.20 9.48 23.93
C PHE A 198 -40.59 8.90 24.20
N PHE A 199 -40.95 8.76 25.47
CA PHE A 199 -42.16 8.06 25.90
C PHE A 199 -42.63 8.55 27.28
N LEU A 200 -43.83 8.13 27.66
CA LEU A 200 -44.41 8.33 28.99
C LEU A 200 -44.30 7.03 29.79
N VAL A 201 -44.05 7.17 31.08
CA VAL A 201 -44.16 6.08 32.05
C VAL A 201 -45.26 6.46 33.03
N THR A 202 -46.27 5.61 33.17
CA THR A 202 -47.29 5.75 34.20
C THR A 202 -47.18 4.61 35.20
N ILE A 203 -47.33 4.92 36.49
CA ILE A 203 -47.38 3.93 37.57
C ILE A 203 -48.72 4.07 38.27
N ASP A 204 -49.48 2.99 38.32
CA ASP A 204 -50.80 2.93 38.96
C ASP A 204 -50.69 2.72 40.49
N PRO A 205 -51.79 2.86 41.26
CA PRO A 205 -51.78 2.63 42.70
C PRO A 205 -51.43 1.20 43.14
N ASN A 206 -51.40 0.23 42.21
CA ASN A 206 -51.02 -1.17 42.46
C ASN A 206 -49.56 -1.45 42.05
N SER A 207 -48.71 -0.41 41.97
CA SER A 207 -47.31 -0.48 41.56
C SER A 207 -47.09 -0.97 40.12
N ARG A 208 -48.11 -1.00 39.26
CA ARG A 208 -47.96 -1.45 37.87
C ARG A 208 -47.54 -0.30 36.97
N SER A 209 -46.40 -0.49 36.30
CA SER A 209 -45.85 0.46 35.34
C SER A 209 -46.30 0.15 33.92
N THR A 210 -46.70 1.18 33.16
CA THR A 210 -46.94 1.06 31.71
C THR A 210 -46.17 2.13 30.94
N VAL A 211 -45.57 1.75 29.81
CA VAL A 211 -44.88 2.66 28.89
C VAL A 211 -45.81 2.98 27.73
N ARG A 212 -45.98 4.28 27.43
CA ARG A 212 -46.92 4.77 26.41
C ARG A 212 -46.26 5.85 25.52
N PRO A 213 -46.70 6.03 24.27
CA PRO A 213 -46.30 7.17 23.44
C PRO A 213 -46.62 8.53 24.07
N LEU A 214 -45.87 9.58 23.70
CA LEU A 214 -46.10 10.95 24.19
C LEU A 214 -47.49 11.52 23.86
N LYS A 215 -48.09 11.10 22.74
CA LYS A 215 -49.44 11.53 22.31
C LYS A 215 -50.55 11.10 23.27
N ASP A 216 -50.31 10.11 24.13
CA ASP A 216 -51.32 9.60 25.07
C ASP A 216 -51.33 10.41 26.38
N TRP A 217 -50.65 11.56 26.42
CA TRP A 217 -50.50 12.40 27.60
C TRP A 217 -51.83 12.72 28.29
N GLU A 218 -52.84 13.22 27.57
CA GLU A 218 -54.13 13.58 28.19
C GLU A 218 -54.83 12.37 28.81
N ALA A 219 -54.76 11.21 28.16
CA ALA A 219 -55.36 9.96 28.65
C ALA A 219 -54.64 9.38 29.88
N CYS A 220 -53.38 9.75 30.12
CA CYS A 220 -52.59 9.25 31.24
C CYS A 220 -52.85 10.00 32.56
N GLN A 221 -53.48 11.18 32.52
CA GLN A 221 -53.64 12.03 33.71
C GLN A 221 -54.70 11.52 34.71
N SER A 222 -55.70 10.78 34.26
CA SER A 222 -56.82 10.35 35.11
C SER A 222 -56.55 9.09 35.93
N ASP A 223 -55.63 8.22 35.48
CA ASP A 223 -55.51 6.84 35.98
C ASP A 223 -54.18 6.55 36.71
N ALA A 224 -53.23 7.49 36.71
CA ALA A 224 -51.87 7.26 37.19
C ALA A 224 -51.59 7.93 38.55
N GLN A 225 -50.92 7.22 39.45
CA GLN A 225 -50.39 7.78 40.71
C GLN A 225 -49.11 8.57 40.46
N LYS A 226 -48.24 8.08 39.56
CA LYS A 226 -46.97 8.74 39.15
C LYS A 226 -46.88 8.78 37.64
N ILE A 227 -46.35 9.88 37.09
CA ILE A 227 -46.12 10.05 35.65
C ILE A 227 -44.71 10.58 35.43
N LEU A 228 -43.90 9.87 34.64
CA LEU A 228 -42.53 10.25 34.28
C LEU A 228 -42.41 10.44 32.76
N PHE A 229 -41.67 11.46 32.34
CA PHE A 229 -41.27 11.64 30.95
C PHE A 229 -39.99 10.87 30.67
N GLY A 230 -40.10 9.73 29.99
CA GLY A 230 -38.99 8.85 29.65
C GLY A 230 -38.30 9.22 28.35
N PHE A 231 -36.98 9.07 28.31
CA PHE A 231 -36.21 9.13 27.07
C PHE A 231 -35.02 8.18 27.09
N TYR A 232 -34.58 7.74 25.90
CA TYR A 232 -33.35 6.97 25.75
C TYR A 232 -32.16 7.86 26.01
N ASP A 233 -31.48 7.61 27.14
CA ASP A 233 -30.35 8.41 27.57
C ASP A 233 -29.03 7.81 27.07
N PRO A 234 -28.30 8.46 26.14
CA PRO A 234 -26.98 8.00 25.69
C PRO A 234 -25.88 8.24 26.74
N CYS A 235 -26.14 9.01 27.80
CA CYS A 235 -25.17 9.31 28.85
C CYS A 235 -24.93 8.11 29.78
N HIS A 236 -23.68 7.90 30.20
CA HIS A 236 -23.33 6.90 31.23
C HIS A 236 -23.07 7.52 32.62
N LEU A 237 -23.01 8.85 32.72
CA LEU A 237 -22.63 9.53 33.96
C LEU A 237 -23.72 9.38 35.03
N PRO A 238 -23.36 9.15 36.30
CA PRO A 238 -24.31 8.70 37.32
C PRO A 238 -25.35 9.74 37.75
N ASN A 239 -25.05 11.04 37.65
CA ASN A 239 -25.94 12.11 38.14
C ASN A 239 -26.20 13.19 37.08
N ILE A 240 -25.84 12.93 35.82
CA ILE A 240 -25.96 13.90 34.73
C ILE A 240 -26.79 13.24 33.63
N PRO A 241 -27.93 13.82 33.22
CA PRO A 241 -28.71 13.34 32.10
C PRO A 241 -28.02 13.65 30.76
N GLY A 242 -28.35 12.87 29.73
CA GLY A 242 -27.87 13.12 28.37
C GLY A 242 -28.52 14.33 27.70
N TRP A 243 -27.88 14.74 26.60
CA TRP A 243 -28.27 15.86 25.75
C TRP A 243 -29.75 15.87 25.30
N PRO A 244 -30.39 14.74 24.93
CA PRO A 244 -31.75 14.75 24.39
C PRO A 244 -32.81 15.32 25.35
N LEU A 245 -32.56 15.30 26.66
CA LEU A 245 -33.48 15.84 27.67
C LEU A 245 -33.78 17.34 27.45
N ARG A 246 -32.83 18.12 26.90
CA ARG A 246 -33.03 19.56 26.67
C ARG A 246 -34.25 19.85 25.79
N ASN A 247 -34.36 19.17 24.66
CA ASN A 247 -35.44 19.38 23.70
C ASN A 247 -36.75 18.76 24.19
N LEU A 248 -36.69 17.67 24.96
CA LEU A 248 -37.86 17.12 25.65
C LEU A 248 -38.46 18.13 26.65
N LEU A 249 -37.63 18.77 27.48
CA LEU A 249 -38.10 19.80 28.43
C LEU A 249 -38.70 21.01 27.70
N ALA A 250 -38.12 21.41 26.55
CA ALA A 250 -38.67 22.47 25.71
C ALA A 250 -40.06 22.10 25.15
N LEU A 251 -40.25 20.86 24.69
CA LEU A 251 -41.56 20.35 24.24
C LEU A 251 -42.58 20.37 25.37
N ILE A 252 -42.21 19.85 26.55
CA ILE A 252 -43.10 19.77 27.72
C ILE A 252 -43.53 21.17 28.17
N SER A 253 -42.58 22.10 28.23
CA SER A 253 -42.84 23.49 28.60
C SER A 253 -43.79 24.17 27.60
N ALA A 254 -43.54 24.01 26.29
CA ALA A 254 -44.31 24.69 25.25
C ALA A 254 -45.73 24.14 25.06
N ARG A 255 -45.93 22.82 25.17
CA ARG A 255 -47.21 22.16 24.89
C ARG A 255 -48.09 22.01 26.12
N TRP A 256 -47.51 21.59 27.24
CA TRP A 256 -48.29 21.22 28.43
C TRP A 256 -48.16 22.22 29.59
N ASN A 257 -47.29 23.23 29.48
CA ASN A 257 -47.10 24.29 30.50
C ASN A 257 -46.84 23.76 31.92
N LEU A 258 -46.16 22.60 32.03
CA LEU A 258 -45.82 22.01 33.32
C LEU A 258 -44.69 22.79 33.98
N LYS A 259 -44.88 23.15 35.26
CA LYS A 259 -43.86 23.84 36.09
C LYS A 259 -42.88 22.89 36.75
N SER A 260 -43.35 21.69 37.11
CA SER A 260 -42.50 20.60 37.59
C SER A 260 -42.62 19.43 36.64
N VAL A 261 -41.47 18.86 36.27
CA VAL A 261 -41.35 17.77 35.31
C VAL A 261 -40.51 16.67 35.93
N GLN A 262 -41.14 15.51 36.15
CA GLN A 262 -40.42 14.30 36.50
C GLN A 262 -39.97 13.59 35.22
N PHE A 263 -38.68 13.32 35.10
CA PHE A 263 -38.08 12.71 33.92
C PHE A 263 -37.38 11.39 34.27
N PHE A 264 -37.36 10.48 33.30
CA PHE A 264 -36.73 9.17 33.39
C PHE A 264 -35.67 9.01 32.29
N CYS A 265 -34.41 8.99 32.71
CA CYS A 265 -33.26 8.75 31.85
C CYS A 265 -33.08 7.23 31.71
N TYR A 266 -33.67 6.65 30.67
CA TYR A 266 -33.64 5.21 30.45
C TYR A 266 -32.28 4.76 29.93
N ARG A 267 -31.65 3.85 30.69
CA ARG A 267 -30.35 3.22 30.38
C ARG A 267 -30.45 1.71 30.53
N GLU A 268 -29.55 1.03 29.86
CA GLU A 268 -29.47 -0.42 29.80
C GLU A 268 -28.15 -0.96 30.34
N ASN A 269 -28.16 -2.26 30.59
CA ASN A 269 -26.97 -3.05 30.85
C ASN A 269 -27.12 -4.38 30.11
N ARG A 270 -26.13 -4.72 29.26
CA ARG A 270 -26.17 -5.94 28.42
C ARG A 270 -27.46 -6.08 27.59
N GLY A 271 -28.04 -4.95 27.16
CA GLY A 271 -29.24 -4.92 26.33
C GLY A 271 -30.55 -5.20 27.08
N PHE A 272 -30.59 -4.96 28.39
CA PHE A 272 -31.83 -4.98 29.18
C PHE A 272 -31.94 -3.72 30.02
N ALA A 273 -33.16 -3.31 30.33
CA ALA A 273 -33.44 -2.19 31.23
C ALA A 273 -32.71 -2.38 32.58
N ASP A 274 -31.91 -1.40 33.00
CA ASP A 274 -31.19 -1.43 34.27
C ASP A 274 -31.58 -0.21 35.11
N MET A 275 -32.36 -0.43 36.16
CA MET A 275 -32.84 0.63 37.04
C MET A 275 -31.73 1.20 37.95
N SER A 276 -30.61 0.50 38.12
CA SER A 276 -29.47 1.01 38.88
C SER A 276 -28.62 1.97 38.06
N LEU A 277 -28.58 1.79 36.74
CA LEU A 277 -27.92 2.73 35.82
C LEU A 277 -28.84 3.85 35.37
N SER A 278 -30.13 3.56 35.14
CA SER A 278 -31.14 4.54 34.75
C SER A 278 -31.34 5.56 35.86
N LEU A 279 -31.69 6.80 35.49
CA LEU A 279 -31.89 7.90 36.44
C LEU A 279 -33.34 8.37 36.43
N VAL A 280 -33.85 8.72 37.60
CA VAL A 280 -35.10 9.47 37.76
C VAL A 280 -34.76 10.80 38.43
N GLY A 281 -35.36 11.88 37.93
CA GLY A 281 -35.17 13.20 38.52
C GLY A 281 -36.36 14.11 38.30
N GLU A 282 -36.34 15.24 39.00
CA GLU A 282 -37.35 16.28 38.90
C GLU A 282 -36.69 17.63 38.55
N ALA A 283 -37.21 18.26 37.49
CA ALA A 283 -36.78 19.58 37.04
C ALA A 283 -37.92 20.58 37.18
N LEU A 284 -37.59 21.76 37.70
CA LEU A 284 -38.49 22.91 37.66
C LEU A 284 -38.22 23.74 36.42
N ILE A 285 -39.28 24.05 35.70
CA ILE A 285 -39.29 24.89 34.52
C ILE A 285 -40.12 26.12 34.82
N THR A 286 -39.55 27.30 34.60
CA THR A 286 -40.33 28.53 34.61
C THR A 286 -40.77 28.81 33.18
N VAL A 287 -42.08 28.76 32.92
CA VAL A 287 -42.63 29.03 31.58
C VAL A 287 -42.52 30.54 31.31
N PRO A 288 -41.75 30.98 30.29
CA PRO A 288 -41.54 32.40 30.05
C PRO A 288 -42.75 33.05 29.39
N GLN A 289 -43.05 34.29 29.74
CA GLN A 289 -44.12 35.05 29.07
C GLN A 289 -43.71 35.32 27.62
N GLY A 290 -44.54 34.92 26.64
CA GLY A 290 -44.26 35.08 25.20
C GLY A 290 -43.45 33.93 24.57
N TRP A 291 -43.21 32.84 25.30
CA TRP A 291 -42.47 31.66 24.81
C TRP A 291 -43.06 31.03 23.54
N LYS A 292 -44.34 31.26 23.23
CA LYS A 292 -44.99 30.74 22.01
C LYS A 292 -44.69 31.55 20.75
N ASP A 293 -44.24 32.80 20.88
CA ASP A 293 -44.16 33.75 19.77
C ASP A 293 -42.74 33.91 19.20
N ALA A 294 -41.71 33.39 19.87
CA ALA A 294 -40.31 33.51 19.45
C ALA A 294 -39.53 32.19 19.58
N VAL A 295 -38.62 31.92 18.64
CA VAL A 295 -37.75 30.73 18.67
C VAL A 295 -36.70 30.88 19.78
N PRO A 296 -36.57 29.91 20.71
CA PRO A 296 -35.54 29.95 21.73
C PRO A 296 -34.12 29.94 21.15
N ASN A 297 -33.17 30.55 21.87
CA ASN A 297 -31.76 30.42 21.52
C ASN A 297 -31.33 28.94 21.58
N ALA A 298 -30.39 28.55 20.71
CA ALA A 298 -29.92 27.17 20.62
C ALA A 298 -28.41 27.04 20.75
N VAL A 299 -27.97 25.90 21.28
CA VAL A 299 -26.56 25.48 21.40
C VAL A 299 -26.42 24.06 20.87
N GLY A 300 -25.19 23.57 20.65
CA GLY A 300 -25.02 22.15 20.32
C GLY A 300 -23.84 21.76 19.44
N TRP A 301 -22.95 22.69 19.04
CA TRP A 301 -21.73 22.31 18.34
C TRP A 301 -20.88 21.37 19.20
N GLU A 302 -20.49 20.23 18.62
CA GLU A 302 -19.70 19.22 19.29
C GLU A 302 -18.33 19.78 19.69
N ILE A 303 -17.89 19.47 20.90
CA ILE A 303 -16.60 19.91 21.42
C ILE A 303 -15.62 18.74 21.36
N ASN A 304 -14.57 18.85 20.57
CA ASN A 304 -13.51 17.85 20.54
C ASN A 304 -12.60 17.99 21.78
N LYS A 305 -12.35 16.88 22.47
CA LYS A 305 -11.52 16.78 23.68
C LYS A 305 -10.08 17.31 23.50
N ARG A 306 -9.57 17.34 22.25
CA ARG A 306 -8.20 17.80 21.92
C ARG A 306 -8.15 19.21 21.34
N ARG A 307 -9.21 19.69 20.67
CA ARG A 307 -9.28 21.02 20.03
C ARG A 307 -10.71 21.52 19.99
N LYS A 308 -10.96 22.80 20.26
CA LYS A 308 -12.27 23.42 20.01
C LYS A 308 -12.41 23.68 18.50
N GLY A 309 -13.12 22.82 17.76
CA GLY A 309 -13.32 23.00 16.33
C GLY A 309 -13.64 21.72 15.56
N PRO A 310 -13.65 21.79 14.21
CA PRO A 310 -13.96 20.66 13.34
C PRO A 310 -12.95 19.50 13.50
N MET A 311 -13.45 18.30 13.28
CA MET A 311 -12.68 17.07 13.20
C MET A 311 -12.06 16.92 11.80
N CYS A 312 -10.95 16.20 11.71
CA CYS A 312 -10.36 15.75 10.45
C CYS A 312 -9.93 14.30 10.59
N ILE A 313 -10.36 13.44 9.66
CA ILE A 313 -9.93 12.05 9.54
C ILE A 313 -9.25 11.81 8.20
N ASN A 314 -8.15 11.06 8.19
CA ASN A 314 -7.48 10.64 6.96
C ASN A 314 -7.70 9.14 6.79
N LEU A 315 -8.39 8.77 5.72
CA LEU A 315 -8.74 7.40 5.37
C LEU A 315 -8.00 6.91 4.13
N ALA A 316 -6.91 7.58 3.73
CA ALA A 316 -6.13 7.15 2.57
C ALA A 316 -5.61 5.71 2.70
N GLN A 317 -5.32 5.24 3.91
CA GLN A 317 -4.84 3.86 4.10
C GLN A 317 -5.91 2.79 3.80
N SER A 318 -7.20 3.10 4.01
CA SER A 318 -8.30 2.17 3.75
C SER A 318 -9.04 2.45 2.44
N MET A 319 -8.89 3.65 1.86
CA MET A 319 -9.65 4.09 0.69
C MET A 319 -8.84 4.36 -0.57
N ASP A 320 -7.54 4.70 -0.48
CA ASP A 320 -6.70 4.99 -1.65
C ASP A 320 -6.32 3.70 -2.39
N PRO A 321 -6.80 3.48 -3.63
CA PRO A 321 -6.54 2.24 -4.37
C PRO A 321 -5.05 1.96 -4.55
N THR A 322 -4.23 3.00 -4.73
CA THR A 322 -2.78 2.85 -4.90
C THR A 322 -2.13 2.37 -3.60
N ARG A 323 -2.50 2.95 -2.45
CA ARG A 323 -1.96 2.51 -1.14
C ARG A 323 -2.44 1.12 -0.77
N LEU A 324 -3.68 0.77 -1.10
CA LEU A 324 -4.21 -0.58 -0.90
C LEU A 324 -3.43 -1.61 -1.72
N ALA A 325 -3.14 -1.32 -3.00
CA ALA A 325 -2.33 -2.20 -3.85
C ALA A 325 -0.91 -2.38 -3.30
N VAL A 326 -0.26 -1.29 -2.83
CA VAL A 326 1.06 -1.35 -2.18
C VAL A 326 1.02 -2.20 -0.92
N SER A 327 0.04 -1.95 -0.03
CA SER A 327 -0.12 -2.69 1.22
C SER A 327 -0.34 -4.18 0.97
N ALA A 328 -1.17 -4.53 -0.03
CA ALA A 328 -1.44 -5.92 -0.41
C ALA A 328 -0.19 -6.62 -0.97
N ALA A 329 0.58 -5.95 -1.83
CA ALA A 329 1.83 -6.48 -2.36
C ALA A 329 2.87 -6.71 -1.25
N ASP A 330 3.06 -5.74 -0.36
CA ASP A 330 3.99 -5.84 0.76
C ASP A 330 3.55 -6.90 1.78
N LEU A 331 2.25 -7.11 1.97
CA LEU A 331 1.71 -8.14 2.86
C LEU A 331 2.12 -9.54 2.40
N ASN A 332 2.12 -9.82 1.09
CA ASN A 332 2.54 -11.12 0.56
C ASN A 332 3.99 -11.45 0.96
N LEU A 333 4.90 -10.50 0.79
CA LEU A 333 6.31 -10.64 1.17
C LEU A 333 6.50 -10.74 2.70
N LYS A 334 5.74 -9.98 3.48
CA LYS A 334 5.71 -10.11 4.95
C LYS A 334 5.24 -11.49 5.37
N LEU A 335 4.25 -12.07 4.70
CA LEU A 335 3.77 -13.42 4.96
C LEU A 335 4.84 -14.47 4.65
N MET A 336 5.60 -14.32 3.55
CA MET A 336 6.76 -15.16 3.27
C MET A 336 7.78 -15.08 4.41
N ARG A 337 8.12 -13.87 4.85
CA ARG A 337 9.03 -13.66 5.98
C ARG A 337 8.55 -14.34 7.25
N TRP A 338 7.29 -14.13 7.64
CA TRP A 338 6.77 -14.64 8.90
C TRP A 338 6.57 -16.16 8.91
N ARG A 339 6.21 -16.75 7.76
CA ARG A 339 5.82 -18.17 7.69
C ARG A 339 6.94 -19.10 7.26
N ALA A 340 7.84 -18.64 6.38
CA ALA A 340 8.81 -19.50 5.72
C ALA A 340 10.26 -19.02 5.87
N LEU A 341 10.51 -17.71 5.81
CA LEU A 341 11.86 -17.17 5.74
C LEU A 341 12.07 -15.96 6.68
N PRO A 342 12.20 -16.15 8.00
CA PRO A 342 12.28 -15.04 8.97
C PRO A 342 13.45 -14.07 8.76
N SER A 343 14.54 -14.56 8.18
CA SER A 343 15.76 -13.83 7.80
C SER A 343 15.59 -12.92 6.58
N LEU A 344 14.46 -13.00 5.87
CA LEU A 344 14.21 -12.19 4.68
C LEU A 344 14.18 -10.69 5.01
N ASP A 345 15.10 -9.94 4.42
CA ASP A 345 15.22 -8.49 4.55
C ASP A 345 14.47 -7.76 3.43
N LEU A 346 13.20 -7.45 3.72
CA LEU A 346 12.34 -6.68 2.83
C LEU A 346 12.82 -5.24 2.61
N SER A 347 13.59 -4.68 3.54
CA SER A 347 14.10 -3.30 3.43
C SER A 347 15.27 -3.23 2.45
N ALA A 348 16.17 -4.23 2.48
CA ALA A 348 17.22 -4.38 1.49
C ALA A 348 16.63 -4.53 0.08
N LEU A 349 15.61 -5.37 -0.10
CA LEU A 349 14.97 -5.59 -1.40
C LEU A 349 14.26 -4.33 -1.94
N SER A 350 13.49 -3.63 -1.10
CA SER A 350 12.74 -2.44 -1.55
C SER A 350 13.61 -1.23 -1.84
N SER A 351 14.76 -1.10 -1.17
CA SER A 351 15.71 0.01 -1.38
C SER A 351 16.66 -0.21 -2.56
N LEU A 352 16.83 -1.46 -3.00
CA LEU A 352 17.72 -1.87 -4.08
C LEU A 352 17.39 -1.16 -5.41
N LYS A 353 18.43 -0.66 -6.08
CA LYS A 353 18.36 -0.11 -7.44
C LYS A 353 18.93 -1.12 -8.44
N CYS A 354 18.09 -1.60 -9.34
CA CYS A 354 18.48 -2.53 -10.39
C CYS A 354 18.58 -1.86 -11.76
N LEU A 355 19.73 -2.00 -12.41
CA LEU A 355 19.95 -1.62 -13.80
C LEU A 355 19.82 -2.85 -14.71
N LEU A 356 18.88 -2.81 -15.65
CA LEU A 356 18.64 -3.88 -16.63
C LEU A 356 19.15 -3.43 -18.00
N LEU A 357 20.27 -4.01 -18.43
CA LEU A 357 20.86 -3.75 -19.74
C LEU A 357 20.26 -4.72 -20.74
N GLY A 358 19.26 -4.24 -21.48
CA GLY A 358 18.41 -5.00 -22.38
C GLY A 358 16.98 -5.12 -21.87
N ALA A 359 16.03 -4.65 -22.68
CA ALA A 359 14.58 -4.74 -22.46
C ALA A 359 13.93 -5.75 -23.43
N GLY A 360 14.70 -6.79 -23.81
CA GLY A 360 14.21 -7.93 -24.58
C GLY A 360 13.49 -8.97 -23.72
N THR A 361 13.47 -10.22 -24.19
CA THR A 361 12.75 -11.34 -23.53
C THR A 361 13.21 -11.54 -22.08
N LEU A 362 14.51 -11.47 -21.81
CA LEU A 362 15.07 -11.58 -20.46
C LEU A 362 14.74 -10.34 -19.61
N GLY A 363 14.96 -9.13 -20.14
CA GLY A 363 14.69 -7.87 -19.44
C GLY A 363 13.26 -7.78 -18.90
N CYS A 364 12.28 -8.12 -19.74
CA CYS A 364 10.87 -8.13 -19.35
C CYS A 364 10.58 -9.10 -18.20
N GLN A 365 11.16 -10.31 -18.22
CA GLN A 365 10.92 -11.31 -17.20
C GLN A 365 11.66 -10.99 -15.89
N VAL A 366 12.92 -10.55 -15.98
CA VAL A 366 13.70 -10.10 -14.82
C VAL A 366 12.98 -8.93 -14.12
N ALA A 367 12.53 -7.93 -14.86
CA ALA A 367 11.81 -6.78 -14.28
C ALA A 367 10.55 -7.21 -13.50
N ARG A 368 9.75 -8.14 -14.05
CA ARG A 368 8.56 -8.67 -13.37
C ARG A 368 8.91 -9.45 -12.11
N MET A 369 9.96 -10.26 -12.13
CA MET A 369 10.40 -11.04 -10.97
C MET A 369 11.00 -10.14 -9.88
N LEU A 370 11.76 -9.09 -10.24
CA LEU A 370 12.26 -8.09 -9.29
C LEU A 370 11.10 -7.38 -8.59
N MET A 371 10.06 -6.94 -9.31
CA MET A 371 8.88 -6.34 -8.70
C MET A 371 8.16 -7.31 -7.75
N ALA A 372 8.06 -8.59 -8.12
CA ALA A 372 7.45 -9.63 -7.28
C ALA A 372 8.21 -9.82 -5.96
N TRP A 373 9.54 -9.68 -5.98
CA TRP A 373 10.40 -9.67 -4.78
C TRP A 373 10.39 -8.35 -4.00
N GLY A 374 9.63 -7.36 -4.44
CA GLY A 374 9.48 -6.09 -3.72
C GLY A 374 10.46 -5.00 -4.13
N VAL A 375 11.29 -5.23 -5.16
CA VAL A 375 12.17 -4.18 -5.72
C VAL A 375 11.30 -3.07 -6.32
N ARG A 376 11.66 -1.82 -6.00
CA ARG A 376 10.89 -0.64 -6.43
C ARG A 376 11.60 0.17 -7.51
N LYS A 377 12.93 0.17 -7.55
CA LYS A 377 13.74 1.02 -8.44
C LYS A 377 14.35 0.19 -9.57
N ILE A 378 13.85 0.36 -10.78
CA ILE A 378 14.27 -0.41 -11.96
C ILE A 378 14.55 0.56 -13.11
N THR A 379 15.78 0.53 -13.62
CA THR A 379 16.16 1.29 -14.82
C THR A 379 16.42 0.34 -15.97
N LEU A 380 15.76 0.54 -17.10
CA LEU A 380 15.95 -0.28 -18.30
C LEU A 380 16.70 0.50 -19.38
N VAL A 381 17.71 -0.13 -19.98
CA VAL A 381 18.48 0.43 -21.10
C VAL A 381 18.27 -0.43 -22.34
N ASP A 382 17.72 0.15 -23.41
CA ASP A 382 17.53 -0.55 -24.69
C ASP A 382 17.36 0.48 -25.83
N ASN A 383 18.05 0.29 -26.95
CA ASN A 383 17.94 1.16 -28.14
C ASN A 383 16.85 0.72 -29.13
N GLY A 384 16.29 -0.47 -28.96
CA GLY A 384 15.37 -1.09 -29.89
C GLY A 384 13.95 -0.56 -29.79
N ARG A 385 13.19 -0.80 -30.85
CA ARG A 385 11.74 -0.58 -30.91
C ARG A 385 10.98 -1.90 -30.77
N VAL A 386 9.75 -1.83 -30.27
CA VAL A 386 8.87 -3.00 -30.15
C VAL A 386 8.41 -3.42 -31.55
N ALA A 387 8.76 -4.63 -31.96
CA ALA A 387 8.34 -5.22 -33.22
C ALA A 387 7.12 -6.14 -33.05
N MET A 388 6.37 -6.39 -34.13
CA MET A 388 5.14 -7.22 -34.12
C MET A 388 5.32 -8.62 -33.52
N SER A 389 6.51 -9.20 -33.61
CA SER A 389 6.83 -10.53 -33.04
C SER A 389 7.15 -10.50 -31.54
N ASN A 390 7.39 -9.32 -30.97
CA ASN A 390 7.91 -9.17 -29.60
C ASN A 390 6.87 -9.46 -28.51
N PRO A 391 5.60 -8.99 -28.56
CA PRO A 391 4.63 -9.18 -27.47
C PRO A 391 4.39 -10.63 -27.05
N LEU A 392 4.56 -11.59 -27.97
CA LEU A 392 4.40 -13.02 -27.69
C LEU A 392 5.52 -13.61 -26.80
N ARG A 393 6.66 -12.92 -26.68
CA ARG A 393 7.85 -13.39 -25.95
C ARG A 393 8.29 -12.41 -24.87
N GLN A 394 8.08 -11.12 -25.09
CA GLN A 394 8.52 -10.00 -24.26
C GLN A 394 7.32 -9.49 -23.45
N SER A 395 7.19 -9.98 -22.22
CA SER A 395 5.98 -9.90 -21.38
C SER A 395 5.58 -8.51 -20.87
N LEU A 396 6.30 -7.45 -21.25
CA LEU A 396 5.94 -6.07 -20.94
C LEU A 396 5.24 -5.36 -22.10
N TYR A 397 5.24 -5.93 -23.31
CA TYR A 397 4.70 -5.27 -24.50
C TYR A 397 3.38 -5.88 -24.92
N THR A 398 2.54 -5.05 -25.51
CA THR A 398 1.25 -5.38 -26.08
C THR A 398 1.26 -5.12 -27.59
N PHE A 399 0.19 -5.52 -28.28
CA PHE A 399 0.04 -5.24 -29.71
C PHE A 399 0.08 -3.74 -30.02
N ASP A 400 -0.50 -2.91 -29.14
CA ASP A 400 -0.58 -1.47 -29.35
C ASP A 400 0.80 -0.80 -29.37
N ASP A 401 1.75 -1.33 -28.60
CA ASP A 401 3.14 -0.84 -28.56
C ASP A 401 3.91 -1.09 -29.88
N CYS A 402 3.39 -1.94 -30.76
CA CYS A 402 3.97 -2.23 -32.08
C CYS A 402 3.50 -1.26 -33.18
N LEU A 403 2.42 -0.51 -32.92
CA LEU A 403 1.80 0.34 -33.93
C LEU A 403 2.67 1.56 -34.26
N ASN A 404 2.42 2.21 -35.39
CA ASN A 404 3.12 3.46 -35.80
C ASN A 404 4.65 3.37 -35.86
N GLY A 405 5.19 2.19 -36.21
CA GLY A 405 6.64 1.96 -36.29
C GLY A 405 7.27 1.46 -34.99
N GLY A 406 6.46 1.19 -33.96
CA GLY A 406 6.87 0.60 -32.70
C GLY A 406 7.41 1.64 -31.71
N GLU A 407 6.91 1.58 -30.48
CA GLU A 407 7.44 2.36 -29.36
C GLU A 407 8.86 1.91 -29.01
N PHE A 408 9.65 2.82 -28.42
CA PHE A 408 10.96 2.43 -27.89
C PHE A 408 10.78 1.47 -26.71
N LYS A 409 11.48 0.34 -26.74
CA LYS A 409 11.36 -0.74 -25.75
C LYS A 409 11.55 -0.24 -24.32
N ALA A 410 12.58 0.56 -24.09
CA ALA A 410 12.86 1.13 -22.77
C ALA A 410 11.70 1.98 -22.25
N THR A 411 11.04 2.76 -23.12
CA THR A 411 9.89 3.61 -22.74
C THR A 411 8.63 2.76 -22.52
N ALA A 412 8.31 1.85 -23.45
CA ALA A 412 7.15 0.97 -23.34
C ALA A 412 7.23 0.06 -22.09
N ALA A 413 8.43 -0.40 -21.73
CA ALA A 413 8.65 -1.20 -20.53
C ALA A 413 8.31 -0.43 -19.25
N VAL A 414 8.71 0.84 -19.14
CA VAL A 414 8.39 1.70 -17.99
C VAL A 414 6.88 1.87 -17.83
N GLU A 415 6.18 2.18 -18.91
CA GLU A 415 4.73 2.39 -18.88
C GLU A 415 4.00 1.09 -18.50
N SER A 416 4.49 -0.05 -18.99
CA SER A 416 3.97 -1.37 -18.62
C SER A 416 4.18 -1.68 -17.14
N LEU A 417 5.38 -1.44 -16.59
CA LEU A 417 5.67 -1.66 -15.17
C LEU A 417 4.79 -0.78 -14.28
N LYS A 418 4.62 0.51 -14.60
CA LYS A 418 3.73 1.43 -13.87
C LYS A 418 2.27 1.01 -13.93
N ARG A 419 1.83 0.44 -15.06
CA ARG A 419 0.48 -0.12 -15.21
C ARG A 419 0.27 -1.37 -14.37
N ILE A 420 1.31 -2.21 -14.21
CA ILE A 420 1.26 -3.41 -13.36
C ILE A 420 1.25 -3.02 -11.87
N PHE A 421 2.14 -2.12 -11.45
CA PHE A 421 2.25 -1.69 -10.07
C PHE A 421 2.58 -0.19 -9.97
N PRO A 422 1.60 0.67 -9.64
CA PRO A 422 1.78 2.13 -9.72
C PRO A 422 2.87 2.73 -8.83
N ALA A 423 3.31 2.00 -7.79
CA ALA A 423 4.38 2.45 -6.89
C ALA A 423 5.78 2.01 -7.31
N VAL A 424 5.95 1.43 -8.50
CA VAL A 424 7.28 1.17 -9.07
C VAL A 424 7.90 2.49 -9.54
N GLU A 425 9.16 2.71 -9.16
CA GLU A 425 10.02 3.78 -9.63
C GLU A 425 10.82 3.26 -10.83
N ALA A 426 10.19 3.27 -12.01
CA ALA A 426 10.81 2.79 -13.25
C ALA A 426 11.30 3.93 -14.16
N GLU A 427 12.53 3.79 -14.67
CA GLU A 427 13.14 4.69 -15.65
C GLU A 427 13.58 3.92 -16.91
N GLY A 428 13.47 4.55 -18.08
CA GLY A 428 13.74 3.94 -19.38
C GLY A 428 14.69 4.82 -20.17
N ILE A 429 15.82 4.26 -20.58
CA ILE A 429 16.89 4.96 -21.28
C ILE A 429 17.07 4.34 -22.66
N VAL A 430 16.79 5.14 -23.69
CA VAL A 430 17.04 4.77 -25.08
C VAL A 430 18.48 5.09 -25.42
N MET A 431 19.33 4.06 -25.44
CA MET A 431 20.77 4.19 -25.66
C MET A 431 21.33 2.88 -26.18
N ALA A 432 22.26 2.95 -27.14
CA ALA A 432 23.02 1.80 -27.59
C ALA A 432 24.17 1.50 -26.61
N ILE A 433 24.54 0.24 -26.48
CA ILE A 433 25.76 -0.13 -25.74
C ILE A 433 26.87 -0.33 -26.77
N PRO A 434 27.95 0.47 -26.74
CA PRO A 434 29.06 0.34 -27.67
C PRO A 434 29.73 -1.05 -27.58
N MET A 435 30.02 -1.64 -28.74
CA MET A 435 30.47 -3.03 -28.87
C MET A 435 31.90 -3.10 -29.42
N PRO A 436 32.80 -3.89 -28.82
CA PRO A 436 34.09 -4.21 -29.42
C PRO A 436 33.98 -4.83 -30.81
N GLY A 437 34.98 -4.55 -31.66
CA GLY A 437 35.04 -5.08 -33.02
C GLY A 437 34.16 -4.38 -34.04
N HIS A 438 33.49 -3.28 -33.65
CA HIS A 438 32.68 -2.43 -34.51
C HIS A 438 33.29 -1.02 -34.55
N PRO A 439 34.23 -0.75 -35.47
CA PRO A 439 34.95 0.51 -35.50
C PRO A 439 34.02 1.71 -35.68
N VAL A 440 34.22 2.72 -34.85
CA VAL A 440 33.43 3.95 -34.83
C VAL A 440 34.03 4.95 -35.81
N HIS A 441 33.20 5.52 -36.68
CA HIS A 441 33.63 6.59 -37.56
C HIS A 441 33.99 7.85 -36.76
N SER A 442 35.00 8.60 -37.21
CA SER A 442 35.50 9.80 -36.52
C SER A 442 34.43 10.87 -36.25
N ARG A 443 33.32 10.88 -37.00
CA ARG A 443 32.18 11.79 -36.80
C ARG A 443 31.24 11.38 -35.66
N GLU A 444 31.27 10.12 -35.26
CA GLU A 444 30.37 9.51 -34.25
C GLU A 444 31.10 9.25 -32.93
N GLN A 445 32.42 9.40 -32.92
CA GLN A 445 33.30 9.12 -31.78
C GLN A 445 32.86 9.84 -30.49
N ASP A 446 32.57 11.14 -30.55
CA ASP A 446 32.16 11.91 -29.37
C ASP A 446 30.83 11.41 -28.80
N SER A 447 29.86 11.07 -29.67
CA SER A 447 28.57 10.52 -29.26
C SER A 447 28.72 9.15 -28.60
N VAL A 448 29.57 8.28 -29.14
CA VAL A 448 29.84 6.96 -28.56
C VAL A 448 30.52 7.10 -27.20
N LEU A 449 31.45 8.06 -27.06
CA LEU A 449 32.09 8.33 -25.78
C LEU A 449 31.11 8.89 -24.74
N ASP A 450 30.13 9.71 -25.16
CA ASP A 450 29.05 10.16 -24.28
C ASP A 450 28.15 9.01 -23.82
N ASP A 451 27.82 8.07 -24.71
CA ASP A 451 27.09 6.84 -24.33
C ASP A 451 27.90 5.98 -23.36
N CYS A 452 29.22 5.86 -23.55
CA CYS A 452 30.12 5.18 -22.60
C CYS A 452 30.12 5.84 -21.22
N ARG A 453 30.20 7.18 -21.17
CA ARG A 453 30.13 7.95 -19.90
C ARG A 453 28.78 7.77 -19.23
N ARG A 454 27.69 7.85 -20.00
CA ARG A 454 26.35 7.66 -19.47
C ARG A 454 26.16 6.25 -18.92
N LEU A 455 26.67 5.22 -19.58
CA LEU A 455 26.64 3.86 -19.07
C LEU A 455 27.43 3.71 -17.76
N HIS A 456 28.59 4.36 -17.65
CA HIS A 456 29.36 4.43 -16.41
C HIS A 456 28.53 5.03 -15.27
N ASP A 457 27.96 6.23 -15.49
CA ASP A 457 27.15 6.93 -14.49
C ASP A 457 25.95 6.09 -14.03
N LEU A 458 25.31 5.38 -14.97
CA LEU A 458 24.21 4.47 -14.66
C LEU A 458 24.69 3.30 -13.79
N ILE A 459 25.79 2.66 -14.13
CA ILE A 459 26.33 1.54 -13.33
C ILE A 459 26.67 2.02 -11.91
N ASP A 460 27.29 3.19 -11.78
CA ASP A 460 27.64 3.78 -10.49
C ASP A 460 26.42 4.14 -9.63
N ALA A 461 25.35 4.64 -10.25
CA ALA A 461 24.12 5.02 -9.57
C ALA A 461 23.27 3.84 -9.06
N HIS A 462 23.52 2.61 -9.54
CA HIS A 462 22.74 1.41 -9.23
C HIS A 462 23.53 0.41 -8.36
N ASP A 463 22.82 -0.48 -7.67
CA ASP A 463 23.40 -1.44 -6.74
C ASP A 463 23.69 -2.79 -7.40
N ALA A 464 22.77 -3.22 -8.30
CA ALA A 464 22.88 -4.46 -9.05
C ALA A 464 22.64 -4.21 -10.55
N VAL A 465 23.45 -4.87 -11.39
CA VAL A 465 23.41 -4.74 -12.85
C VAL A 465 23.15 -6.10 -13.49
N PHE A 466 22.13 -6.17 -14.34
CA PHE A 466 21.82 -7.35 -15.14
C PHE A 466 22.22 -7.13 -16.60
N LEU A 467 23.09 -8.00 -17.11
CA LEU A 467 23.50 -8.05 -18.51
C LEU A 467 22.56 -9.02 -19.23
N LEU A 468 21.59 -8.45 -19.95
CA LEU A 468 20.49 -9.15 -20.61
C LEU A 468 20.44 -8.84 -22.11
N THR A 469 21.57 -8.37 -22.66
CA THR A 469 21.77 -8.07 -24.07
C THR A 469 21.81 -9.34 -24.91
N ASP A 470 21.61 -9.18 -26.21
CA ASP A 470 21.44 -10.27 -27.17
C ASP A 470 22.74 -10.76 -27.80
N THR A 471 23.84 -10.02 -27.68
CA THR A 471 25.16 -10.43 -28.18
C THR A 471 26.19 -10.52 -27.05
N ARG A 472 27.33 -11.16 -27.36
CA ARG A 472 28.46 -11.27 -26.45
C ARG A 472 29.22 -9.95 -26.34
N GLU A 473 29.46 -9.30 -27.47
CA GLU A 473 30.23 -8.07 -27.58
C GLU A 473 29.58 -6.92 -26.79
N SER A 474 28.25 -6.80 -26.77
CA SER A 474 27.55 -5.79 -25.96
C SER A 474 27.66 -6.01 -24.45
N ARG A 475 28.11 -7.19 -23.99
CA ARG A 475 28.33 -7.49 -22.56
C ARG A 475 29.71 -7.02 -22.07
N TRP A 476 30.65 -6.76 -22.97
CA TRP A 476 32.05 -6.48 -22.60
C TRP A 476 32.18 -5.19 -21.78
N LEU A 477 31.72 -4.07 -22.32
CA LEU A 477 31.86 -2.77 -21.66
C LEU A 477 31.13 -2.73 -20.30
N PRO A 478 29.87 -3.18 -20.17
CA PRO A 478 29.24 -3.31 -18.86
C PRO A 478 30.01 -4.19 -17.87
N THR A 479 30.60 -5.30 -18.33
CA THR A 479 31.39 -6.20 -17.47
C THR A 479 32.63 -5.50 -16.93
N LEU A 480 33.36 -4.78 -17.79
CA LEU A 480 34.52 -3.99 -17.38
C LEU A 480 34.15 -2.94 -16.34
N LEU A 481 33.10 -2.15 -16.62
CA LEU A 481 32.65 -1.07 -15.73
C LEU A 481 32.18 -1.61 -14.37
N CYS A 482 31.41 -2.70 -14.37
CA CYS A 482 30.96 -3.32 -13.14
C CYS A 482 32.11 -3.93 -12.32
N ALA A 483 33.10 -4.54 -12.98
CA ALA A 483 34.31 -5.01 -12.31
C ALA A 483 35.10 -3.84 -11.71
N ASN A 484 35.23 -2.72 -12.44
CA ASN A 484 35.90 -1.53 -11.90
C ASN A 484 35.20 -0.97 -10.66
N ALA A 485 33.87 -0.85 -10.70
CA ALA A 485 33.04 -0.26 -9.65
C ALA A 485 32.61 -1.25 -8.55
N ASN A 486 33.02 -2.53 -8.64
CA ASN A 486 32.62 -3.61 -7.73
C ASN A 486 31.10 -3.75 -7.54
N LYS A 487 30.34 -3.69 -8.64
CA LYS A 487 28.87 -3.83 -8.62
C LYS A 487 28.43 -5.29 -8.68
N ILE A 488 27.34 -5.63 -7.97
CA ILE A 488 26.72 -6.95 -8.07
C ILE A 488 26.24 -7.13 -9.51
N THR A 489 26.80 -8.13 -10.19
CA THR A 489 26.62 -8.25 -11.63
C THR A 489 26.11 -9.64 -11.99
N MET A 490 24.98 -9.66 -12.70
CA MET A 490 24.30 -10.86 -13.14
C MET A 490 24.30 -10.93 -14.66
N THR A 491 24.63 -12.09 -15.22
CA THR A 491 24.54 -12.34 -16.65
C THR A 491 23.59 -13.48 -16.89
N ALA A 492 22.60 -13.26 -17.76
CA ALA A 492 21.78 -14.31 -18.33
C ALA A 492 21.96 -14.33 -19.84
N ALA A 493 22.24 -15.50 -20.40
CA ALA A 493 22.51 -15.76 -21.81
C ALA A 493 21.70 -16.96 -22.28
N LEU A 494 21.20 -16.91 -23.52
CA LEU A 494 20.31 -17.92 -24.08
C LEU A 494 20.89 -18.50 -25.37
N GLY A 495 20.83 -19.82 -25.48
CA GLY A 495 20.93 -20.53 -26.75
C GLY A 495 19.55 -20.99 -27.22
N PHE A 496 19.51 -21.78 -28.30
CA PHE A 496 18.25 -22.33 -28.81
C PHE A 496 17.50 -23.19 -27.77
N GLU A 497 18.23 -24.08 -27.10
CA GLU A 497 17.70 -25.07 -26.13
C GLU A 497 18.38 -25.03 -24.76
N SER A 498 19.39 -24.18 -24.58
CA SER A 498 20.19 -24.06 -23.36
C SER A 498 20.23 -22.63 -22.83
N PHE A 499 20.61 -22.47 -21.56
CA PHE A 499 20.82 -21.16 -20.95
C PHE A 499 22.04 -21.17 -20.03
N LEU A 500 22.59 -19.97 -19.80
CA LEU A 500 23.58 -19.69 -18.77
C LEU A 500 23.07 -18.54 -17.90
N VAL A 501 23.11 -18.73 -16.59
CA VAL A 501 22.92 -17.68 -15.59
C VAL A 501 24.15 -17.67 -14.69
N MET A 502 24.75 -16.50 -14.48
CA MET A 502 25.90 -16.41 -13.58
C MET A 502 25.97 -15.07 -12.86
N ARG A 503 26.55 -15.09 -11.66
CA ARG A 503 27.02 -13.89 -10.97
C ARG A 503 28.49 -13.69 -11.27
N HIS A 504 28.94 -12.45 -11.43
CA HIS A 504 30.37 -12.17 -11.59
C HIS A 504 31.04 -12.06 -10.23
N GLY A 505 32.33 -12.38 -10.15
CA GLY A 505 33.13 -12.07 -8.96
C GLY A 505 33.44 -10.59 -8.82
N ALA A 506 33.81 -10.18 -7.60
CA ALA A 506 34.31 -8.84 -7.34
C ALA A 506 35.51 -8.51 -8.24
N GLY A 507 35.65 -7.25 -8.64
CA GLY A 507 36.77 -6.72 -9.39
C GLY A 507 38.09 -6.71 -8.61
N PRO A 508 39.21 -6.44 -9.30
CA PRO A 508 40.50 -6.28 -8.64
C PRO A 508 40.54 -4.98 -7.82
N PHE A 509 41.00 -5.08 -6.57
CA PHE A 509 41.20 -3.92 -5.69
C PHE A 509 42.33 -3.03 -6.21
N SER A 510 42.24 -1.73 -5.94
CA SER A 510 43.32 -0.77 -6.24
C SER A 510 44.24 -0.71 -5.03
N ASP A 511 45.45 -1.26 -5.12
CA ASP A 511 46.49 -1.03 -4.12
C ASP A 511 46.97 0.43 -4.21
N LEU A 512 46.40 1.30 -3.39
CA LEU A 512 46.91 2.66 -3.14
C LEU A 512 47.55 2.78 -1.74
N SER A 513 47.85 1.66 -1.06
CA SER A 513 48.47 1.68 0.28
C SER A 513 49.43 0.52 0.59
N SER A 514 50.20 0.06 -0.39
CA SER A 514 51.26 -0.93 -0.17
C SER A 514 52.58 -0.54 -0.84
N GLU A 515 53.12 0.62 -0.48
CA GLU A 515 54.58 0.86 -0.57
C GLU A 515 55.31 -0.04 0.45
N THR A 516 55.28 -1.36 0.26
CA THR A 516 56.29 -2.34 0.75
C THR A 516 55.79 -3.76 0.43
N ALA A 517 56.00 -4.23 -0.79
CA ALA A 517 56.08 -5.66 -1.08
C ALA A 517 56.84 -5.90 -2.40
N ASN A 518 58.17 -5.84 -2.33
CA ASN A 518 59.00 -6.53 -3.31
C ASN A 518 58.81 -8.04 -3.13
N SER A 519 57.83 -8.61 -3.82
CA SER A 519 57.81 -10.05 -4.11
C SER A 519 57.17 -10.28 -5.46
N SER A 520 58.02 -10.63 -6.42
CA SER A 520 57.67 -11.21 -7.71
C SER A 520 56.85 -12.50 -7.51
N SER A 521 55.54 -12.44 -7.73
CA SER A 521 54.75 -13.61 -8.10
C SER A 521 53.47 -13.17 -8.82
N ALA A 522 53.22 -13.73 -10.00
CA ALA A 522 52.02 -13.50 -10.81
C ALA A 522 50.69 -13.97 -10.13
N ASP A 523 50.81 -14.54 -8.92
CA ASP A 523 49.76 -15.25 -8.18
C ASP A 523 48.90 -14.32 -7.29
N SER A 524 49.27 -13.04 -7.16
CA SER A 524 48.47 -12.02 -6.46
C SER A 524 47.29 -11.49 -7.29
N SER A 525 47.32 -11.66 -8.62
CA SER A 525 46.33 -11.10 -9.55
C SER A 525 44.96 -11.82 -9.58
N VAL A 526 44.89 -13.03 -9.01
CA VAL A 526 43.72 -13.93 -9.03
C VAL A 526 43.04 -14.02 -7.65
N LYS A 527 43.65 -13.43 -6.61
CA LYS A 527 43.17 -13.47 -5.24
C LYS A 527 42.42 -12.18 -4.87
N ASP A 528 41.42 -12.28 -4.01
CA ASP A 528 40.68 -11.15 -3.44
C ASP A 528 41.48 -10.50 -2.29
N ALA A 529 40.94 -9.43 -1.70
CA ALA A 529 41.56 -8.73 -0.56
C ALA A 529 41.81 -9.63 0.68
N ASN A 530 41.18 -10.81 0.73
CA ASN A 530 41.32 -11.79 1.81
C ASN A 530 42.21 -12.97 1.41
N GLY A 531 42.86 -12.93 0.24
CA GLY A 531 43.75 -13.99 -0.26
C GLY A 531 43.05 -15.19 -0.90
N LYS A 532 41.74 -15.11 -1.17
CA LYS A 532 40.91 -16.18 -1.75
C LYS A 532 40.73 -16.01 -3.25
N HIS A 533 40.51 -17.09 -3.99
CA HIS A 533 40.34 -17.00 -5.45
C HIS A 533 39.06 -16.25 -5.84
N ARG A 534 39.20 -15.18 -6.63
CA ARG A 534 38.08 -14.40 -7.15
C ARG A 534 37.29 -15.22 -8.16
N LEU A 535 35.96 -15.13 -8.11
CA LEU A 535 35.10 -15.71 -9.14
C LEU A 535 35.29 -14.97 -10.47
N GLY A 536 35.17 -15.72 -11.57
CA GLY A 536 35.33 -15.19 -12.92
C GLY A 536 34.14 -14.32 -13.35
N CYS A 537 34.36 -13.51 -14.39
CA CYS A 537 33.27 -12.91 -15.15
C CYS A 537 32.88 -13.82 -16.33
N TYR A 538 31.90 -13.39 -17.12
CA TYR A 538 31.46 -14.07 -18.34
C TYR A 538 32.61 -14.37 -19.33
N PHE A 539 33.63 -13.51 -19.40
CA PHE A 539 34.77 -13.62 -20.31
C PHE A 539 35.98 -14.40 -19.75
N CYS A 540 35.91 -14.97 -18.55
CA CYS A 540 37.06 -15.68 -17.96
C CYS A 540 37.28 -17.10 -18.48
N ASN A 541 36.23 -17.76 -18.99
CA ASN A 541 36.28 -19.19 -19.33
C ASN A 541 36.37 -19.44 -20.85
N ASP A 542 36.76 -18.43 -21.63
CA ASP A 542 36.91 -18.54 -23.09
C ASP A 542 38.22 -17.88 -23.53
N VAL A 543 38.90 -18.49 -24.50
CA VAL A 543 40.26 -18.16 -24.95
C VAL A 543 40.29 -17.17 -26.12
N VAL A 544 39.18 -16.46 -26.38
CA VAL A 544 39.06 -15.53 -27.53
C VAL A 544 38.39 -14.22 -27.09
N ALA A 545 38.92 -13.08 -27.53
CA ALA A 545 38.29 -11.77 -27.28
C ALA A 545 36.89 -11.67 -27.91
N PRO A 546 36.02 -10.79 -27.38
CA PRO A 546 34.77 -10.44 -28.05
C PRO A 546 35.05 -9.75 -29.39
N THR A 547 34.94 -10.49 -30.49
CA THR A 547 34.96 -9.99 -31.87
C THR A 547 33.55 -10.06 -32.49
N ASP A 548 33.33 -9.50 -33.69
CA ASP A 548 32.04 -9.57 -34.40
C ASP A 548 31.55 -11.03 -34.53
N SER A 549 30.54 -11.36 -33.73
CA SER A 549 29.98 -12.71 -33.62
C SER A 549 28.69 -12.88 -34.42
N THR A 550 28.23 -11.82 -35.09
CA THR A 550 27.00 -11.83 -35.89
C THR A 550 27.07 -12.79 -37.09
N SER A 551 28.27 -13.28 -37.41
CA SER A 551 28.52 -14.15 -38.56
C SER A 551 28.57 -15.67 -38.30
N ASN A 552 28.86 -16.21 -37.09
CA ASN A 552 29.26 -17.65 -36.98
C ASN A 552 29.07 -18.46 -35.64
N ARG A 553 28.18 -18.17 -34.67
CA ARG A 553 28.02 -19.01 -33.43
C ARG A 553 26.57 -19.17 -32.92
N THR A 554 26.24 -20.23 -32.16
CA THR A 554 24.84 -20.57 -31.75
C THR A 554 24.41 -20.14 -30.34
N LEU A 555 25.33 -19.88 -29.41
CA LEU A 555 25.04 -19.35 -28.07
C LEU A 555 25.27 -17.83 -28.09
N ASP A 556 24.30 -17.05 -27.62
CA ASP A 556 24.27 -15.57 -27.76
C ASP A 556 24.18 -15.06 -29.23
N GLN A 557 23.60 -15.84 -30.16
CA GLN A 557 23.09 -15.30 -31.43
C GLN A 557 21.56 -15.14 -31.36
N GLN A 558 21.08 -13.94 -31.70
CA GLN A 558 19.68 -13.56 -31.95
C GLN A 558 18.67 -14.27 -31.02
N CYS A 559 18.42 -13.69 -29.84
CA CYS A 559 17.47 -14.16 -28.82
C CYS A 559 16.02 -14.41 -29.32
N THR A 560 15.73 -14.09 -30.59
CA THR A 560 14.47 -14.36 -31.30
C THR A 560 14.24 -15.84 -31.57
N VAL A 561 15.31 -16.64 -31.78
CA VAL A 561 15.22 -18.07 -32.11
C VAL A 561 15.59 -18.93 -30.90
N THR A 562 14.84 -18.76 -29.80
CA THR A 562 14.99 -19.57 -28.58
C THR A 562 13.68 -20.27 -28.23
N ARG A 563 13.75 -21.45 -27.59
CA ARG A 563 12.57 -22.11 -27.03
C ARG A 563 11.93 -21.19 -25.97
N PRO A 564 10.63 -20.82 -26.08
CA PRO A 564 10.03 -19.79 -25.22
C PRO A 564 10.16 -20.01 -23.71
N GLY A 565 10.26 -21.25 -23.25
CA GLY A 565 10.41 -21.58 -21.83
C GLY A 565 11.77 -21.22 -21.21
N LEU A 566 12.82 -20.97 -22.02
CA LEU A 566 14.16 -20.69 -21.50
C LEU A 566 14.25 -19.34 -20.78
N ALA A 567 13.70 -18.29 -21.36
CA ALA A 567 13.84 -16.94 -20.82
C ALA A 567 13.18 -16.80 -19.43
N PRO A 568 11.97 -17.32 -19.16
CA PRO A 568 11.42 -17.34 -17.80
C PRO A 568 12.30 -18.10 -16.81
N ILE A 569 12.83 -19.28 -17.19
CA ILE A 569 13.69 -20.08 -16.30
C ILE A 569 14.98 -19.33 -15.97
N ALA A 570 15.69 -18.83 -16.98
CA ALA A 570 16.93 -18.10 -16.80
C ALA A 570 16.72 -16.81 -15.99
N SER A 571 15.63 -16.09 -16.25
CA SER A 571 15.31 -14.84 -15.53
C SER A 571 14.96 -15.09 -14.06
N ALA A 572 14.21 -16.16 -13.76
CA ALA A 572 13.90 -16.55 -12.39
C ALA A 572 15.19 -16.89 -11.63
N LEU A 573 16.04 -17.74 -12.21
CA LEU A 573 17.33 -18.10 -11.60
C LEU A 573 18.24 -16.89 -11.38
N ALA A 574 18.27 -15.92 -12.32
CA ALA A 574 19.07 -14.72 -12.17
C ALA A 574 18.61 -13.83 -11.01
N VAL A 575 17.29 -13.68 -10.83
CA VAL A 575 16.72 -12.90 -9.73
C VAL A 575 16.88 -13.62 -8.39
N GLU A 576 16.63 -14.92 -8.32
CA GLU A 576 16.86 -15.72 -7.11
C GLU A 576 18.33 -15.69 -6.69
N LEU A 577 19.26 -15.73 -7.65
CA LEU A 577 20.69 -15.65 -7.34
C LEU A 577 21.06 -14.27 -6.77
N LEU A 578 20.48 -13.18 -7.27
CA LEU A 578 20.63 -11.86 -6.68
C LEU A 578 20.08 -11.81 -5.25
N VAL A 579 18.86 -12.32 -5.01
CA VAL A 579 18.26 -12.36 -3.66
C VAL A 579 19.16 -13.15 -2.70
N GLY A 580 19.74 -14.26 -3.16
CA GLY A 580 20.74 -15.04 -2.42
C GLY A 580 21.99 -14.23 -2.06
N ILE A 581 22.57 -13.50 -3.02
CA ILE A 581 23.74 -12.62 -2.78
C ILE A 581 23.42 -11.56 -1.72
N LEU A 582 22.26 -10.90 -1.83
CA LEU A 582 21.86 -9.83 -0.91
C LEU A 582 21.69 -10.30 0.54
N HIS A 583 21.34 -11.56 0.73
CA HIS A 583 21.14 -12.17 2.06
C HIS A 583 22.35 -13.00 2.51
N HIS A 584 23.42 -13.03 1.72
CA HIS A 584 24.65 -13.69 2.10
C HIS A 584 25.57 -12.71 2.87
N PRO A 585 26.15 -13.08 4.02
CA PRO A 585 26.99 -12.18 4.84
C PRO A 585 28.18 -11.55 4.09
N GLN A 586 28.69 -12.24 3.07
CA GLN A 586 29.83 -11.79 2.26
C GLN A 586 29.41 -11.07 0.95
N GLY A 587 28.12 -11.00 0.63
CA GLY A 587 27.62 -10.32 -0.57
C GLY A 587 28.36 -10.72 -1.86
N ILE A 588 28.88 -9.73 -2.60
CA ILE A 588 29.65 -9.93 -3.84
C ILE A 588 30.93 -10.78 -3.65
N PHE A 589 31.48 -10.82 -2.43
CA PHE A 589 32.68 -11.60 -2.10
C PHE A 589 32.38 -13.03 -1.67
N ALA A 590 31.12 -13.46 -1.70
CA ALA A 590 30.73 -14.81 -1.34
C ALA A 590 31.36 -15.84 -2.28
N GLU A 591 31.98 -16.88 -1.70
CA GLU A 591 32.45 -18.06 -2.43
C GLU A 591 31.28 -18.79 -3.11
N ALA A 592 31.60 -19.67 -4.06
CA ALA A 592 30.61 -20.40 -4.83
C ALA A 592 30.40 -21.81 -4.27
N ASP A 593 29.13 -22.13 -3.98
CA ASP A 593 28.75 -23.47 -3.55
C ASP A 593 28.63 -24.43 -4.74
N ILE A 594 29.03 -25.70 -4.54
CA ILE A 594 28.86 -26.80 -5.50
C ILE A 594 27.90 -27.84 -4.89
N ASN A 595 27.02 -28.45 -5.70
CA ASN A 595 26.04 -29.43 -5.24
C ASN A 595 26.61 -30.62 -4.44
N SER A 596 27.93 -30.87 -4.46
CA SER A 596 28.60 -31.94 -3.71
C SER A 596 29.03 -31.55 -2.28
N SER A 597 28.97 -30.27 -1.89
CA SER A 597 29.35 -29.79 -0.54
C SER A 597 28.19 -29.80 0.47
N VAL A 598 27.11 -30.55 0.20
CA VAL A 598 25.92 -30.67 1.08
C VAL A 598 26.21 -31.47 2.36
N THR A 599 27.42 -32.00 2.55
CA THR A 599 27.83 -32.70 3.79
C THR A 599 28.23 -31.76 4.94
N GLY A 600 28.28 -30.45 4.72
CA GLY A 600 28.36 -29.44 5.77
C GLY A 600 27.33 -28.36 5.49
N ALA A 601 26.26 -28.31 6.29
CA ALA A 601 25.16 -27.35 6.13
C ALA A 601 25.69 -25.93 5.93
N THR A 602 25.62 -25.40 4.71
CA THR A 602 25.56 -23.95 4.54
C THR A 602 24.21 -23.53 5.11
N GLU A 603 24.23 -22.93 6.31
CA GLU A 603 23.07 -22.38 7.04
C GLU A 603 22.40 -21.19 6.30
N SER A 604 22.46 -21.16 4.96
CA SER A 604 21.79 -20.16 4.15
C SER A 604 20.33 -20.55 4.01
N SER A 605 19.44 -19.74 4.60
CA SER A 605 18.00 -19.94 4.58
C SER A 605 17.36 -19.89 3.17
N LEU A 606 18.13 -19.44 2.16
CA LEU A 606 17.74 -19.39 0.74
C LEU A 606 18.39 -20.51 -0.11
N GLY A 607 19.14 -21.42 0.51
CA GLY A 607 19.86 -22.50 -0.17
C GLY A 607 21.27 -22.10 -0.63
N ILE A 608 21.83 -22.88 -1.55
CA ILE A 608 23.19 -22.73 -2.06
C ILE A 608 23.35 -21.47 -2.92
N LEU A 609 24.57 -20.92 -2.95
CA LEU A 609 24.91 -19.74 -3.74
C LEU A 609 25.91 -20.08 -4.88
N PRO A 610 25.44 -20.64 -6.01
CA PRO A 610 26.30 -21.04 -7.11
C PRO A 610 26.94 -19.84 -7.83
N HIS A 611 28.03 -20.09 -8.56
CA HIS A 611 28.64 -19.10 -9.44
C HIS A 611 27.96 -19.06 -10.83
N GLN A 612 27.92 -20.20 -11.52
CA GLN A 612 27.27 -20.39 -12.80
C GLN A 612 26.23 -21.49 -12.71
N ILE A 613 25.07 -21.27 -13.34
CA ILE A 613 24.02 -22.26 -13.56
C ILE A 613 23.85 -22.41 -15.06
N ARG A 614 24.07 -23.62 -15.57
CA ARG A 614 23.81 -23.97 -16.97
C ARG A 614 22.68 -24.98 -17.03
N GLY A 615 21.76 -24.78 -17.96
CA GLY A 615 20.64 -25.70 -18.14
C GLY A 615 20.38 -26.04 -19.59
N SER A 616 19.80 -27.21 -19.81
CA SER A 616 19.38 -27.72 -21.12
C SER A 616 17.93 -28.22 -21.05
N LEU A 617 17.08 -27.72 -21.94
CA LEU A 617 15.68 -28.16 -22.07
C LEU A 617 15.50 -29.43 -22.89
N SER A 618 16.50 -29.86 -23.67
CA SER A 618 16.43 -31.18 -24.31
C SER A 618 16.65 -32.30 -23.30
N GLN A 619 17.48 -32.04 -22.29
CA GLN A 619 17.81 -33.01 -21.24
C GLN A 619 17.03 -32.77 -19.93
N PHE A 620 16.31 -31.65 -19.82
CA PHE A 620 15.67 -31.19 -18.59
C PHE A 620 16.65 -31.18 -17.39
N SER A 621 17.89 -30.79 -17.65
CA SER A 621 18.99 -30.84 -16.69
C SER A 621 19.48 -29.43 -16.34
N GLN A 622 20.00 -29.27 -15.11
CA GLN A 622 20.69 -28.07 -14.63
C GLN A 622 21.96 -28.47 -13.89
N MET A 623 23.04 -27.73 -14.12
CA MET A 623 24.34 -27.96 -13.48
C MET A 623 24.90 -26.65 -12.93
N SER A 624 25.49 -26.74 -11.74
CA SER A 624 26.22 -25.64 -11.09
C SER A 624 27.71 -25.79 -11.33
N LEU A 625 28.36 -24.73 -11.81
CA LEU A 625 29.79 -24.69 -12.09
C LEU A 625 30.45 -23.51 -11.38
N VAL A 626 31.72 -23.71 -11.02
CA VAL A 626 32.59 -22.66 -10.49
C VAL A 626 33.69 -22.40 -11.53
N GLY A 627 33.96 -21.13 -11.77
CA GLY A 627 34.99 -20.67 -12.68
C GLY A 627 35.68 -19.49 -12.03
N TYR A 628 36.99 -19.53 -11.91
CA TYR A 628 37.76 -18.49 -11.26
C TYR A 628 38.20 -17.43 -12.25
N SER A 629 38.57 -16.26 -11.74
CA SER A 629 39.11 -15.19 -12.56
C SER A 629 40.42 -15.61 -13.23
N SER A 630 40.59 -15.25 -14.50
CA SER A 630 41.83 -15.48 -15.25
C SER A 630 42.66 -14.20 -15.29
N SER A 631 43.98 -14.34 -15.14
CA SER A 631 44.95 -13.24 -15.31
C SER A 631 44.93 -12.66 -16.73
N SER A 632 44.53 -13.46 -17.72
CA SER A 632 44.42 -13.08 -19.13
C SER A 632 42.98 -12.75 -19.57
N CYS A 633 42.04 -12.56 -18.64
CA CYS A 633 40.67 -12.20 -19.00
C CYS A 633 40.59 -10.80 -19.64
N THR A 634 39.93 -10.68 -20.80
CA THR A 634 39.78 -9.43 -21.56
C THR A 634 38.84 -8.40 -20.93
N ALA A 635 38.22 -8.68 -19.77
CA ALA A 635 37.25 -7.79 -19.14
C ALA A 635 37.54 -7.49 -17.65
N CYS A 636 37.82 -8.51 -16.83
CA CYS A 636 37.89 -8.33 -15.37
C CYS A 636 39.27 -8.62 -14.74
N CYS A 637 40.31 -8.85 -15.55
CA CYS A 637 41.65 -9.06 -15.03
C CYS A 637 42.25 -7.74 -14.52
N HIS A 638 43.27 -7.84 -13.67
CA HIS A 638 43.94 -6.66 -13.10
C HIS A 638 44.48 -5.72 -14.18
N THR A 639 45.11 -6.26 -15.22
CA THR A 639 45.70 -5.47 -16.32
C THR A 639 44.65 -4.62 -17.03
N VAL A 640 43.55 -5.22 -17.47
CA VAL A 640 42.48 -4.52 -18.19
C VAL A 640 41.82 -3.44 -17.32
N VAL A 641 41.51 -3.76 -16.06
CA VAL A 641 40.89 -2.79 -15.15
C VAL A 641 41.86 -1.65 -14.81
N SER A 642 43.15 -1.92 -14.69
CA SER A 642 44.17 -0.89 -14.44
C SER A 642 44.37 0.02 -15.64
N GLU A 643 44.41 -0.52 -16.86
CA GLU A 643 44.48 0.26 -18.10
C GLU A 643 43.26 1.19 -18.22
N TYR A 644 42.06 0.68 -17.95
CA TYR A 644 40.86 1.50 -17.90
C TYR A 644 40.94 2.61 -16.83
N ARG A 645 41.43 2.31 -15.61
CA ARG A 645 41.59 3.33 -14.56
C ARG A 645 42.60 4.42 -14.94
N ASN A 646 43.65 4.06 -15.67
CA ASN A 646 44.72 4.98 -16.06
C ASN A 646 44.34 5.86 -17.27
N ARG A 647 43.71 5.27 -18.28
CA ARG A 647 43.45 5.91 -19.58
C ARG A 647 41.98 6.28 -19.82
N GLY A 648 41.08 5.76 -18.99
CA GLY A 648 39.64 6.05 -19.04
C GLY A 648 39.02 5.74 -20.40
N MET A 649 38.36 6.75 -20.97
CA MET A 649 37.60 6.63 -22.22
C MET A 649 38.48 6.37 -23.45
N GLU A 650 39.76 6.75 -23.41
CA GLU A 650 40.70 6.48 -24.50
C GLU A 650 40.93 4.96 -24.68
N PHE A 651 41.09 4.24 -23.56
CA PHE A 651 41.21 2.78 -23.56
C PHE A 651 39.96 2.10 -24.13
N ILE A 652 38.76 2.57 -23.72
CA ILE A 652 37.50 2.02 -24.23
C ILE A 652 37.41 2.21 -25.75
N LEU A 653 37.77 3.39 -26.26
CA LEU A 653 37.72 3.68 -27.67
C LEU A 653 38.69 2.81 -28.48
N GLU A 654 39.91 2.60 -27.98
CA GLU A 654 40.87 1.70 -28.62
C GLU A 654 40.36 0.26 -28.65
N ALA A 655 39.78 -0.23 -27.55
CA ALA A 655 39.18 -1.56 -27.46
C ALA A 655 37.98 -1.73 -28.40
N ILE A 656 37.20 -0.68 -28.64
CA ILE A 656 36.10 -0.70 -29.60
C ILE A 656 36.61 -0.81 -31.03
N ASN A 657 37.60 0.03 -31.37
CA ASN A 657 38.07 0.20 -32.75
C ASN A 657 39.02 -0.89 -33.23
N HIS A 658 39.75 -1.56 -32.33
CA HIS A 658 40.81 -2.51 -32.69
C HIS A 658 40.49 -3.92 -32.14
N PRO A 659 40.09 -4.88 -32.99
CA PRO A 659 39.63 -6.21 -32.55
C PRO A 659 40.65 -7.01 -31.71
N THR A 660 41.95 -6.87 -31.97
CA THR A 660 43.01 -7.61 -31.26
C THR A 660 43.53 -6.90 -30.01
N TYR A 661 43.18 -5.63 -29.81
CA TYR A 661 43.79 -4.79 -28.78
C TYR A 661 43.65 -5.39 -27.37
N LEU A 662 42.47 -5.94 -27.06
CA LEU A 662 42.22 -6.59 -25.78
C LEU A 662 43.02 -7.89 -25.61
N GLU A 663 43.28 -8.63 -26.68
CA GLU A 663 44.10 -9.85 -26.65
C GLU A 663 45.57 -9.50 -26.44
N ASP A 664 46.03 -8.42 -27.07
CA ASP A 664 47.40 -7.91 -26.96
C ASP A 664 47.68 -7.42 -25.53
N VAL A 665 46.77 -6.62 -24.95
CA VAL A 665 46.88 -6.10 -23.57
C VAL A 665 46.89 -7.22 -22.51
N THR A 666 46.20 -8.33 -22.77
CA THR A 666 46.09 -9.44 -21.81
C THR A 666 47.11 -10.55 -21.99
N GLY A 667 47.98 -10.44 -23.02
CA GLY A 667 48.92 -11.49 -23.40
C GLY A 667 48.28 -12.73 -24.02
N LEU A 668 46.97 -12.67 -24.33
CA LEU A 668 46.25 -13.75 -25.03
C LEU A 668 46.84 -13.99 -26.43
N THR A 669 47.26 -12.93 -27.13
CA THR A 669 47.88 -13.05 -28.44
C THR A 669 49.16 -13.90 -28.40
N GLU A 670 49.99 -13.71 -27.37
CA GLU A 670 51.22 -14.50 -27.19
C GLU A 670 50.90 -15.93 -26.74
N LEU A 671 49.91 -16.09 -25.86
CA LEU A 671 49.46 -17.39 -25.39
C LEU A 671 48.92 -18.24 -26.55
N MET A 672 48.08 -17.66 -27.43
CA MET A 672 47.59 -18.32 -28.64
C MET A 672 48.73 -18.70 -29.58
N LYS A 673 49.67 -17.79 -29.85
CA LYS A 673 50.86 -18.08 -30.67
C LYS A 673 51.70 -19.21 -30.10
N SER A 674 51.88 -19.25 -28.78
CA SER A 674 52.65 -20.31 -28.10
C SER A 674 51.94 -21.68 -28.17
N ALA A 675 50.62 -21.71 -28.02
CA ALA A 675 49.81 -22.92 -28.15
C ALA A 675 49.82 -23.47 -29.59
N THR A 676 49.71 -22.59 -30.60
CA THR A 676 49.79 -23.00 -32.02
C THR A 676 51.18 -23.54 -32.35
N LYS A 677 52.24 -22.96 -31.79
CA LYS A 677 53.61 -23.44 -31.97
C LYS A 677 53.83 -24.81 -31.33
N PHE A 678 53.28 -25.06 -30.15
CA PHE A 678 53.35 -26.37 -29.48
C PHE A 678 52.59 -27.47 -30.25
N SER A 679 51.43 -27.15 -30.84
CA SER A 679 50.69 -28.07 -31.72
C SER A 679 51.49 -28.45 -32.96
N LEU A 680 52.21 -27.50 -33.56
CA LEU A 680 53.07 -27.72 -34.73
C LEU A 680 54.37 -28.48 -34.41
N GLU A 681 54.82 -28.48 -33.15
CA GLU A 681 55.98 -29.27 -32.70
C GLU A 681 55.57 -30.73 -32.44
N TRP A 682 54.39 -30.99 -31.88
CA TRP A 682 53.85 -32.36 -31.74
C TRP A 682 53.55 -33.02 -33.09
N ASP A 683 53.04 -32.28 -34.07
CA ASP A 683 52.80 -32.81 -35.42
C ASP A 683 54.11 -33.17 -36.16
N LYS A 684 55.25 -32.60 -35.76
CA LYS A 684 56.57 -32.93 -36.36
C LYS A 684 57.27 -34.12 -35.72
N ASP A 685 56.85 -34.53 -34.51
CA ASP A 685 57.40 -35.70 -33.82
C ASP A 685 56.66 -37.00 -34.18
N ILE A 686 55.55 -36.93 -34.93
CA ILE A 686 54.79 -38.10 -35.42
C ILE A 686 55.31 -38.59 -36.79
N ASP A 687 56.03 -37.75 -37.54
CA ASP A 687 56.55 -38.08 -38.88
C ASP A 687 57.96 -38.74 -38.87
N ASN A 688 58.50 -39.10 -37.70
CA ASN A 688 59.80 -39.79 -37.56
C ASN A 688 59.70 -41.06 -36.68
N VAL A 689 58.80 -41.97 -37.03
CA VAL A 689 58.92 -43.38 -36.61
C VAL A 689 59.04 -44.22 -37.86
N ASP A 690 60.21 -44.85 -37.97
CA ASP A 690 60.71 -45.60 -39.10
C ASP A 690 59.77 -46.70 -39.61
N GLU A 691 59.86 -46.89 -40.92
CA GLU A 691 59.50 -48.09 -41.66
C GLU A 691 60.11 -49.33 -40.99
N ASP A 692 59.27 -50.25 -40.51
CA ASP A 692 59.61 -51.67 -40.47
C ASP A 692 58.36 -52.50 -40.75
N GLU A 693 58.44 -53.24 -41.86
CA GLU A 693 57.52 -54.27 -42.31
C GLU A 693 57.36 -55.37 -41.24
N ASP A 694 56.13 -55.77 -40.93
CA ASP A 694 55.73 -57.17 -41.07
C ASP A 694 54.23 -57.38 -40.84
N CYS A 695 53.60 -58.02 -41.84
CA CYS A 695 52.28 -58.62 -41.82
C CYS A 695 52.05 -59.53 -40.61
N PHE A 696 50.82 -59.59 -40.08
CA PHE A 696 50.06 -60.84 -39.92
C PHE A 696 48.55 -60.57 -39.69
N GLU A 697 47.73 -61.23 -40.52
CA GLU A 697 46.28 -61.48 -40.39
C GLU A 697 45.97 -62.15 -39.02
N ILE A 698 44.82 -61.97 -38.35
CA ILE A 698 43.40 -62.10 -38.74
C ILE A 698 42.55 -61.14 -37.89
#